data_AF-A0A0F9JTI2-F1
#
_entry.id   AF-A0A0F9JTI2-F1
#
_cell.length_a   1.000
_cell.length_b   1.000
_cell.length_c   1.000
_cell.angle_alpha   90.00
_cell.angle_beta   90.00
_cell.angle_gamma   90.00
#
_symmetry.space_group_name_H-M   'P 1'
#
loop_
_entity.id
_entity.type
_entity.pdbx_description
1 polymer ?
#
loop_
_entity_poly.entity_id
_entity_poly.type
_entity_poly.pdbx_seq_one_letter_code
_entity_poly.pdbx_strand_id
1 'polypeptide(L)'
;MSQSTKKSGYPFFGDSFVYVIFDDNTDLYWARSRVLEYLSQVAGQLPDAAKPELGPDATGVGWVYSYALVDRTGQHDLSELRAIQDWFLKFELQTVPGVSEVASVGGMVKQYQVVVNPDRLRAHDITLQRIHSAINSANQETGASVVEMAEAEYMVRVTGYLQNEDDLRQVPLGVNDNGKPLLLKDVADVQLGPQVRRGIAELNGEGEVAGGIVVMRFGENALKTIEGVKQRLEDIKTSLPDGVEVVPTYDRSTLINNAVDNLYGKLLKEFLVVVLICAVFLFHLRSSLVVIVSLPVGILAAFVVMHAQGINANIMSLGGIAIAIGAMVDGAIVMVENVHKHMERTPLTPENRWAVMSRAAGEVGPALFFSLMIITVSFLPVFTLEAQEGKLFAPLAFTKTYAMAAAAGLAITLVPVLMGYFIRGKVLPEHRNPINRLLIALYRPIIGWALRRPALMLAGGLVVLIIGFWPANKLGSEFMPPLDEGDLMYMPTTYPGISIGKARQILQQTDKLIASIPEVETVFGKIGRADTATDPAPLTMIETFIQFKPRDQWRPGMTPESLRRELDRTVRLPGLTNAWVMPIKTRIDMLSTGIKTPVGIKVAGPDLAVIQGIGEELERVLTDIPGTASAFSERVAGGRYIKVDIQREAAARFGLNIADIQSVVRTAIGGMNVSLDVPNRDAVHGQFPIRRIPQLRLRECLNPIPRDHRDLRPNVARSACEDLREQREVHAFGRRHERRQHGGGSGALSYQSALSPGLPGFGGADAPAADGDTQWPAYRVGRCGGYPDRPGAAHDQVGKRPYQWLDSGGYRGPGSGQLGKGGAVRGARTGGSTCWLLPDLVWPI
;
A
#
# COMPACT_ATOMS: atom_id res chain seq x y z
N MET A 1 -13.01 -14.41 -13.98
CA MET A 1 -12.63 -13.00 -13.69
C MET A 1 -13.84 -12.06 -13.48
N SER A 2 -15.09 -12.53 -13.31
CA SER A 2 -16.25 -11.63 -13.17
C SER A 2 -16.31 -10.83 -11.85
N GLN A 3 -15.53 -11.22 -10.82
CA GLN A 3 -15.41 -10.55 -9.53
C GLN A 3 -14.16 -9.64 -9.41
N SER A 4 -13.50 -9.32 -10.52
CA SER A 4 -12.41 -8.32 -10.51
C SER A 4 -12.98 -6.95 -10.84
N THR A 5 -13.16 -6.10 -9.83
CA THR A 5 -13.74 -4.76 -9.94
C THR A 5 -12.87 -3.81 -10.77
N LYS A 6 -11.54 -3.95 -10.67
CA LYS A 6 -10.58 -3.00 -11.28
C LYS A 6 -9.22 -3.65 -11.53
N LYS A 7 -8.54 -3.21 -12.60
CA LYS A 7 -7.17 -3.61 -12.95
C LYS A 7 -6.34 -2.36 -13.22
N SER A 8 -5.15 -2.29 -12.62
CA SER A 8 -4.19 -1.20 -12.82
C SER A 8 -2.85 -1.79 -13.29
N GLY A 9 -2.28 -1.23 -14.37
CA GLY A 9 -0.98 -1.64 -14.90
C GLY A 9 0.03 -0.51 -14.86
N TYR A 10 1.23 -0.79 -14.38
CA TYR A 10 2.35 0.16 -14.28
C TYR A 10 3.56 -0.37 -15.06
N PRO A 11 3.70 -0.01 -16.35
CA PRO A 11 4.84 -0.40 -17.17
C PRO A 11 6.04 0.51 -16.86
N PHE A 12 7.09 -0.04 -16.28
CA PHE A 12 8.36 0.65 -16.03
C PHE A 12 9.45 0.16 -16.98
N PHE A 13 10.61 0.84 -16.96
CA PHE A 13 11.77 0.38 -17.72
C PHE A 13 12.37 -0.86 -17.05
N GLY A 14 12.02 -2.04 -17.57
CA GLY A 14 12.52 -3.34 -17.12
C GLY A 14 11.49 -4.18 -16.34
N ASP A 15 10.39 -3.58 -15.89
CA ASP A 15 9.40 -4.22 -15.02
C ASP A 15 7.96 -3.88 -15.42
N SER A 16 7.00 -4.70 -15.02
CA SER A 16 5.58 -4.45 -15.24
C SER A 16 4.76 -4.92 -14.04
N PHE A 17 4.23 -3.99 -13.24
CA PHE A 17 3.33 -4.34 -12.13
C PHE A 17 1.88 -4.33 -12.60
N VAL A 18 1.13 -5.38 -12.24
CA VAL A 18 -0.30 -5.50 -12.55
C VAL A 18 -1.06 -5.79 -11.25
N TYR A 19 -1.84 -4.81 -10.80
CA TYR A 19 -2.70 -4.94 -9.62
C TYR A 19 -4.10 -5.34 -10.07
N VAL A 20 -4.57 -6.48 -9.58
CA VAL A 20 -5.93 -6.98 -9.78
C VAL A 20 -6.70 -6.79 -8.48
N ILE A 21 -7.65 -5.87 -8.48
CA ILE A 21 -8.51 -5.57 -7.34
C ILE A 21 -9.79 -6.38 -7.51
N PHE A 22 -10.18 -7.06 -6.43
CA PHE A 22 -11.36 -7.92 -6.35
C PHE A 22 -12.44 -7.27 -5.48
N ASP A 23 -13.67 -7.75 -5.63
CA ASP A 23 -14.78 -7.32 -4.79
C ASP A 23 -14.56 -7.73 -3.32
N ASP A 24 -15.03 -6.91 -2.38
CA ASP A 24 -14.67 -6.98 -0.95
C ASP A 24 -14.93 -8.32 -0.25
N ASN A 25 -15.88 -9.11 -0.76
CA ASN A 25 -16.25 -10.42 -0.21
C ASN A 25 -15.44 -11.59 -0.80
N THR A 26 -14.42 -11.32 -1.62
CA THR A 26 -13.60 -12.35 -2.27
C THR A 26 -12.48 -12.83 -1.34
N ASP A 27 -12.41 -14.14 -1.08
CA ASP A 27 -11.27 -14.75 -0.38
C ASP A 27 -9.95 -14.49 -1.14
N LEU A 28 -8.95 -13.99 -0.40
CA LEU A 28 -7.61 -13.71 -0.92
C LEU A 28 -6.96 -14.96 -1.53
N TYR A 29 -7.09 -16.14 -0.91
CA TYR A 29 -6.43 -17.34 -1.42
C TYR A 29 -7.13 -17.86 -2.68
N TRP A 30 -8.47 -17.86 -2.72
CA TRP A 30 -9.22 -18.08 -3.96
C TRP A 30 -8.80 -17.09 -5.07
N ALA A 31 -8.71 -15.80 -4.77
CA ALA A 31 -8.32 -14.76 -5.71
C ALA A 31 -6.89 -15.01 -6.25
N ARG A 32 -5.93 -15.31 -5.38
CA ARG A 32 -4.55 -15.67 -5.74
C ARG A 32 -4.50 -16.92 -6.62
N SER A 33 -5.25 -17.97 -6.29
CA SER A 33 -5.34 -19.19 -7.11
C SER A 33 -5.96 -18.92 -8.49
N ARG A 34 -6.97 -18.05 -8.58
CA ARG A 34 -7.54 -17.62 -9.88
C ARG A 34 -6.56 -16.76 -10.68
N VAL A 35 -5.79 -15.87 -10.05
CA VAL A 35 -4.74 -15.11 -10.76
C VAL A 35 -3.68 -16.07 -11.29
N LEU A 36 -3.21 -17.03 -10.48
CA LEU A 36 -2.19 -18.00 -10.87
C LEU A 36 -2.62 -18.88 -12.06
N GLU A 37 -3.87 -19.33 -12.10
CA GLU A 37 -4.45 -20.08 -13.22
C GLU A 37 -4.35 -19.30 -14.55
N TYR A 38 -4.78 -18.04 -14.56
CA TYR A 38 -4.72 -17.21 -15.77
C TYR A 38 -3.28 -16.79 -16.10
N LEU A 39 -2.44 -16.59 -15.10
CA LEU A 39 -1.01 -16.28 -15.28
C LEU A 39 -0.28 -17.45 -15.97
N SER A 40 -0.59 -18.69 -15.58
CA SER A 40 -0.06 -19.90 -16.22
C SER A 40 -0.51 -20.04 -17.68
N GLN A 41 -1.75 -19.69 -18.01
CA GLN A 41 -2.26 -19.68 -19.39
C GLN A 41 -1.58 -18.62 -20.27
N VAL A 42 -1.24 -17.45 -19.71
CA VAL A 42 -0.60 -16.35 -20.43
C VAL A 42 0.93 -16.50 -20.49
N ALA A 43 1.55 -17.26 -19.58
CA ALA A 43 3.00 -17.41 -19.50
C ALA A 43 3.66 -17.80 -20.85
N GLY A 44 3.06 -18.71 -21.61
CA GLY A 44 3.53 -19.11 -22.94
C GLY A 44 3.30 -18.10 -24.08
N GLN A 45 2.62 -16.98 -23.80
CA GLN A 45 2.42 -15.85 -24.73
C GLN A 45 3.34 -14.66 -24.41
N LEU A 46 4.04 -14.69 -23.26
CA LEU A 46 5.01 -13.67 -22.89
C LEU A 46 6.34 -13.91 -23.61
N PRO A 47 7.15 -12.85 -23.87
CA PRO A 47 8.50 -13.03 -24.40
C PRO A 47 9.38 -13.84 -23.45
N ASP A 48 10.30 -14.66 -23.96
CA ASP A 48 11.16 -15.59 -23.18
C ASP A 48 11.90 -14.96 -21.98
N ALA A 49 12.18 -13.66 -22.03
CA ALA A 49 12.84 -12.92 -20.96
C ALA A 49 11.90 -12.47 -19.82
N ALA A 50 10.59 -12.47 -20.04
CA ALA A 50 9.59 -12.01 -19.08
C ALA A 50 9.08 -13.20 -18.26
N LYS A 51 9.56 -13.32 -17.02
CA LYS A 51 9.08 -14.31 -16.06
C LYS A 51 7.94 -13.70 -15.23
N PRO A 52 6.69 -14.18 -15.36
CA PRO A 52 5.58 -13.69 -14.56
C PRO A 52 5.65 -14.26 -13.15
N GLU A 53 5.62 -13.38 -12.14
CA GLU A 53 5.65 -13.77 -10.72
C GLU A 53 4.40 -13.25 -9.99
N LEU A 54 3.96 -13.98 -8.97
CA LEU A 54 2.84 -13.59 -8.11
C LEU A 54 3.39 -12.89 -6.87
N GLY A 55 2.92 -11.67 -6.58
CA GLY A 55 3.33 -10.92 -5.39
C GLY A 55 3.02 -11.61 -4.05
N PRO A 56 3.55 -11.09 -2.93
CA PRO A 56 3.38 -11.66 -1.59
C PRO A 56 1.89 -11.75 -1.17
N ASP A 57 1.58 -12.54 -0.14
CA ASP A 57 0.24 -12.63 0.48
C ASP A 57 -0.08 -11.42 1.40
N ALA A 58 0.27 -10.23 0.93
CA ALA A 58 0.20 -8.96 1.64
C ALA A 58 -0.04 -7.76 0.70
N THR A 59 -0.18 -6.57 1.27
CA THR A 59 -0.35 -5.29 0.54
C THR A 59 0.59 -4.23 1.12
N GLY A 60 0.64 -3.03 0.52
CA GLY A 60 1.39 -1.89 1.08
C GLY A 60 0.93 -1.45 2.48
N VAL A 61 -0.27 -1.84 2.94
CA VAL A 61 -0.74 -1.62 4.33
C VAL A 61 -0.06 -2.58 5.32
N GLY A 62 0.48 -3.71 4.84
CA GLY A 62 1.18 -4.72 5.63
C GLY A 62 2.57 -4.29 6.13
N TRP A 63 3.07 -3.11 5.76
CA TRP A 63 4.37 -2.60 6.18
C TRP A 63 4.34 -2.22 7.68
N VAL A 64 4.72 -3.14 8.56
CA VAL A 64 4.51 -3.02 10.01
C VAL A 64 5.75 -2.56 10.78
N TYR A 65 6.93 -2.86 10.27
CA TYR A 65 8.22 -2.55 10.87
C TYR A 65 9.25 -2.32 9.77
N SER A 66 10.06 -1.27 9.89
CA SER A 66 11.18 -0.97 8.98
C SER A 66 12.43 -0.65 9.79
N TYR A 67 13.59 -0.98 9.23
CA TYR A 67 14.88 -0.71 9.84
C TYR A 67 15.95 -0.36 8.80
N ALA A 68 16.97 0.36 9.25
CA ALA A 68 18.21 0.61 8.53
C ALA A 68 19.35 -0.19 9.16
N LEU A 69 20.30 -0.62 8.33
CA LEU A 69 21.57 -1.19 8.75
C LEU A 69 22.62 -0.10 8.64
N VAL A 70 23.34 0.14 9.75
CA VAL A 70 24.43 1.10 9.81
C VAL A 70 25.66 0.44 10.42
N ASP A 71 26.84 0.79 9.91
CA ASP A 71 28.10 0.55 10.60
C ASP A 71 28.77 1.91 10.82
N ARG A 72 28.89 2.30 12.09
CA ARG A 72 29.53 3.56 12.50
C ARG A 72 31.05 3.45 12.61
N THR A 73 31.59 2.24 12.59
CA THR A 73 33.04 1.97 12.59
C THR A 73 33.65 2.11 11.19
N GLY A 74 32.84 1.92 10.14
CA GLY A 74 33.26 2.01 8.74
C GLY A 74 34.07 0.80 8.27
N GLN A 75 33.92 -0.34 8.94
CA GLN A 75 34.50 -1.63 8.53
C GLN A 75 33.70 -2.25 7.37
N HIS A 76 32.38 -2.03 7.33
CA HIS A 76 31.48 -2.57 6.33
C HIS A 76 30.94 -1.52 5.37
N ASP A 77 30.93 -1.85 4.07
CA ASP A 77 30.38 -0.98 3.02
C ASP A 77 28.89 -1.26 2.73
N LEU A 78 28.27 -0.41 1.91
CA LEU A 78 26.86 -0.52 1.50
C LEU A 78 26.51 -1.82 0.76
N SER A 79 27.51 -2.54 0.28
CA SER A 79 27.36 -3.79 -0.45
C SER A 79 27.50 -5.01 0.44
N GLU A 80 28.23 -4.90 1.55
CA GLU A 80 28.26 -5.85 2.64
C GLU A 80 27.03 -5.76 3.52
N LEU A 81 26.63 -4.54 3.92
CA LEU A 81 25.35 -4.33 4.63
C LEU A 81 24.16 -4.85 3.80
N ARG A 82 24.20 -4.67 2.46
CA ARG A 82 23.19 -5.23 1.55
C ARG A 82 23.25 -6.76 1.47
N ALA A 83 24.44 -7.36 1.53
CA ALA A 83 24.58 -8.81 1.55
C ALA A 83 24.07 -9.41 2.88
N ILE A 84 24.37 -8.79 4.03
CA ILE A 84 23.82 -9.18 5.34
C ILE A 84 22.29 -9.08 5.32
N GLN A 85 21.73 -8.03 4.73
CA GLN A 85 20.29 -7.90 4.54
C GLN A 85 19.70 -9.06 3.71
N ASP A 86 20.24 -9.31 2.51
CA ASP A 86 19.67 -10.26 1.56
C ASP A 86 19.88 -11.74 1.95
N TRP A 87 21.00 -12.08 2.59
CA TRP A 87 21.45 -13.47 2.82
C TRP A 87 21.35 -13.94 4.27
N PHE A 88 21.24 -13.02 5.24
CA PHE A 88 21.07 -13.35 6.64
C PHE A 88 19.73 -12.84 7.18
N LEU A 89 19.56 -11.52 7.31
CA LEU A 89 18.39 -10.94 7.99
C LEU A 89 17.06 -11.24 7.30
N LYS A 90 17.03 -11.22 5.96
CA LYS A 90 15.82 -11.57 5.19
C LYS A 90 15.31 -12.96 5.53
N PHE A 91 16.17 -13.97 5.49
CA PHE A 91 15.78 -15.35 5.78
C PHE A 91 15.41 -15.54 7.26
N GLU A 92 16.20 -14.98 8.17
CA GLU A 92 15.94 -15.07 9.61
C GLU A 92 14.59 -14.47 10.00
N LEU A 93 14.28 -13.27 9.52
CA LEU A 93 13.02 -12.58 9.82
C LEU A 93 11.82 -13.16 9.06
N GLN A 94 12.02 -13.80 7.89
CA GLN A 94 10.95 -14.53 7.19
C GLN A 94 10.50 -15.80 7.91
N THR A 95 11.26 -16.33 8.89
CA THR A 95 10.79 -17.44 9.74
C THR A 95 9.74 -17.03 10.76
N VAL A 96 9.58 -15.73 11.05
CA VAL A 96 8.69 -15.24 12.10
C VAL A 96 7.22 -15.40 11.70
N PRO A 97 6.37 -16.05 12.53
CA PRO A 97 4.95 -16.22 12.23
C PRO A 97 4.23 -14.88 12.02
N GLY A 98 3.48 -14.79 10.92
CA GLY A 98 2.75 -13.59 10.51
C GLY A 98 3.50 -12.70 9.51
N VAL A 99 4.81 -12.91 9.33
CA VAL A 99 5.56 -12.29 8.23
C VAL A 99 5.19 -12.96 6.90
N SER A 100 5.03 -12.13 5.87
CA SER A 100 4.80 -12.52 4.47
C SER A 100 6.08 -12.39 3.65
N GLU A 101 6.72 -11.23 3.76
CA GLU A 101 7.94 -10.89 3.04
C GLU A 101 8.81 -9.97 3.90
N VAL A 102 10.13 -10.09 3.76
CA VAL A 102 11.09 -9.11 4.24
C VAL A 102 11.77 -8.52 3.02
N ALA A 103 11.38 -7.29 2.69
CA ALA A 103 11.75 -6.60 1.48
C ALA A 103 12.99 -5.75 1.71
N SER A 104 14.04 -5.96 0.91
CA SER A 104 15.28 -5.20 0.99
C SER A 104 15.12 -3.83 0.34
N VAL A 105 15.69 -2.79 0.95
CA VAL A 105 15.62 -1.42 0.45
C VAL A 105 17.00 -0.75 0.51
N GLY A 106 17.34 0.00 -0.54
CA GLY A 106 18.65 0.65 -0.65
C GLY A 106 19.83 -0.33 -0.78
N GLY A 107 20.99 0.09 -0.27
CA GLY A 107 22.26 -0.64 -0.38
C GLY A 107 22.84 -0.70 -1.80
N MET A 108 23.81 -1.58 -1.99
CA MET A 108 24.43 -1.87 -3.29
C MET A 108 24.57 -3.38 -3.51
N VAL A 109 23.80 -3.98 -4.42
CA VAL A 109 24.02 -5.39 -4.79
C VAL A 109 25.37 -5.50 -5.51
N LYS A 110 26.30 -6.28 -4.94
CA LYS A 110 27.61 -6.60 -5.54
C LYS A 110 27.42 -7.28 -6.91
N GLN A 111 28.27 -6.98 -7.89
CA GLN A 111 28.15 -7.47 -9.27
C GLN A 111 29.53 -7.57 -9.94
N TYR A 112 29.88 -8.71 -10.53
CA TYR A 112 31.16 -8.91 -11.24
C TYR A 112 31.07 -8.38 -12.68
N GLN A 113 31.54 -7.16 -12.91
CA GLN A 113 31.40 -6.47 -14.18
C GLN A 113 32.57 -6.82 -15.12
N VAL A 114 32.25 -7.40 -16.27
CA VAL A 114 33.22 -7.71 -17.33
C VAL A 114 33.25 -6.52 -18.30
N VAL A 115 34.26 -5.67 -18.18
CA VAL A 115 34.40 -4.44 -18.98
C VAL A 115 35.18 -4.72 -20.26
N VAL A 116 34.46 -4.90 -21.36
CA VAL A 116 35.09 -5.22 -22.65
C VAL A 116 35.73 -4.01 -23.32
N ASN A 117 36.96 -4.17 -23.81
CA ASN A 117 37.66 -3.16 -24.59
C ASN A 117 37.48 -3.43 -26.10
N PRO A 118 36.77 -2.57 -26.87
CA PRO A 118 36.49 -2.81 -28.28
C PRO A 118 37.72 -2.89 -29.18
N ASP A 119 38.82 -2.23 -28.82
CA ASP A 119 40.04 -2.21 -29.62
C ASP A 119 40.88 -3.47 -29.35
N ARG A 120 40.91 -3.98 -28.10
CA ARG A 120 41.46 -5.31 -27.81
C ARG A 120 40.66 -6.42 -28.51
N LEU A 121 39.33 -6.33 -28.52
CA LEU A 121 38.48 -7.26 -29.26
C LEU A 121 38.76 -7.25 -30.77
N ARG A 122 38.97 -6.06 -31.36
CA ARG A 122 39.35 -5.92 -32.77
C ARG A 122 40.75 -6.47 -33.05
N ALA A 123 41.70 -6.28 -32.14
CA ALA A 123 43.08 -6.77 -32.29
C ALA A 123 43.19 -8.30 -32.22
N HIS A 124 42.24 -8.98 -31.56
CA HIS A 124 42.21 -10.43 -31.39
C HIS A 124 41.10 -11.14 -32.21
N ASP A 125 40.37 -10.40 -33.06
CA ASP A 125 39.22 -10.88 -33.86
C ASP A 125 38.13 -11.62 -33.03
N ILE A 126 37.88 -11.17 -31.80
CA ILE A 126 36.88 -11.76 -30.90
C ILE A 126 35.58 -10.96 -30.92
N THR A 127 34.46 -11.66 -31.14
CA THR A 127 33.12 -11.07 -31.08
C THR A 127 32.56 -11.04 -29.65
N LEU A 128 31.67 -10.09 -29.35
CA LEU A 128 30.97 -10.03 -28.06
C LEU A 128 30.16 -11.31 -27.76
N GLN A 129 29.60 -11.94 -28.80
CA GLN A 129 28.86 -13.20 -28.67
C GLN A 129 29.77 -14.36 -28.26
N ARG A 130 31.03 -14.39 -28.73
CA ARG A 130 32.02 -15.39 -28.32
C ARG A 130 32.32 -15.29 -26.82
N ILE A 131 32.47 -14.07 -26.29
CA ILE A 131 32.68 -13.82 -24.85
C ILE A 131 31.46 -14.30 -24.04
N HIS A 132 30.25 -13.94 -24.48
CA HIS A 132 29.00 -14.35 -23.83
C HIS A 132 28.90 -15.88 -23.73
N SER A 133 29.13 -16.58 -24.84
CA SER A 133 29.14 -18.06 -24.85
C SER A 133 30.26 -18.64 -23.99
N ALA A 134 31.46 -18.07 -24.01
CA ALA A 134 32.59 -18.56 -23.21
C ALA A 134 32.32 -18.46 -21.70
N ILE A 135 31.79 -17.32 -21.22
CA ILE A 135 31.41 -17.14 -19.81
C ILE A 135 30.31 -18.14 -19.40
N ASN A 136 29.29 -18.32 -20.26
CA ASN A 136 28.22 -19.27 -19.97
C ASN A 136 28.68 -20.74 -19.96
N SER A 137 29.65 -21.11 -20.79
CA SER A 137 30.26 -22.44 -20.78
C SER A 137 31.29 -22.66 -19.67
N ALA A 138 31.75 -21.60 -19.00
CA ALA A 138 32.80 -21.65 -17.98
C ALA A 138 32.28 -21.57 -16.53
N ASN A 139 30.97 -21.54 -16.31
CA ASN A 139 30.36 -21.43 -14.97
C ASN A 139 29.30 -22.53 -14.76
N GLN A 140 29.73 -23.80 -14.69
CA GLN A 140 28.86 -24.97 -14.58
C GLN A 140 29.59 -26.10 -13.82
N GLU A 141 28.86 -26.83 -12.98
CA GLU A 141 29.31 -28.13 -12.45
C GLU A 141 28.52 -29.28 -13.06
N THR A 142 29.11 -30.47 -13.08
CA THR A 142 28.44 -31.67 -13.61
C THR A 142 28.84 -32.91 -12.81
N GLY A 143 27.84 -33.72 -12.44
CA GLY A 143 28.06 -35.06 -11.89
C GLY A 143 28.24 -36.07 -13.02
N ALA A 144 29.33 -36.84 -12.99
CA ALA A 144 29.69 -37.84 -13.98
C ALA A 144 29.44 -39.27 -13.48
N SER A 145 28.27 -39.49 -12.86
CA SER A 145 27.85 -40.76 -12.25
C SER A 145 28.75 -41.21 -11.08
N VAL A 146 28.67 -42.49 -10.71
CA VAL A 146 29.53 -43.18 -9.74
C VAL A 146 30.49 -44.14 -10.43
N VAL A 147 31.65 -44.38 -9.82
CA VAL A 147 32.57 -45.47 -10.16
C VAL A 147 32.67 -46.39 -8.95
N GLU A 148 32.35 -47.67 -9.12
CA GLU A 148 32.47 -48.67 -8.07
C GLU A 148 33.93 -49.13 -7.95
N MET A 149 34.52 -49.01 -6.76
CA MET A 149 35.88 -49.48 -6.44
C MET A 149 35.91 -50.02 -5.01
N ALA A 150 36.47 -51.21 -4.82
CA ALA A 150 36.62 -51.84 -3.49
C ALA A 150 35.32 -51.88 -2.66
N GLU A 151 34.22 -52.32 -3.28
CA GLU A 151 32.87 -52.42 -2.67
C GLU A 151 32.26 -51.07 -2.21
N ALA A 152 32.80 -49.94 -2.71
CA ALA A 152 32.31 -48.59 -2.45
C ALA A 152 32.02 -47.80 -3.74
N GLU A 153 30.97 -46.99 -3.74
CA GLU A 153 30.64 -46.08 -4.82
C GLU A 153 31.35 -44.74 -4.66
N TYR A 154 32.20 -44.38 -5.62
CA TYR A 154 32.85 -43.08 -5.70
C TYR A 154 32.06 -42.15 -6.63
N MET A 155 31.37 -41.17 -6.07
CA MET A 155 30.67 -40.13 -6.83
C MET A 155 31.68 -39.24 -7.58
N VAL A 156 31.59 -39.20 -8.90
CA VAL A 156 32.47 -38.36 -9.74
C VAL A 156 31.85 -36.98 -9.90
N ARG A 157 32.40 -35.96 -9.23
CA ARG A 157 32.00 -34.55 -9.36
C ARG A 157 33.04 -33.79 -10.18
N VAL A 158 32.60 -33.11 -11.23
CA VAL A 158 33.42 -32.19 -12.02
C VAL A 158 33.11 -30.76 -11.58
N THR A 159 34.10 -30.08 -11.02
CA THR A 159 34.00 -28.69 -10.54
C THR A 159 34.23 -27.70 -11.69
N GLY A 160 33.54 -26.55 -11.65
CA GLY A 160 33.59 -25.56 -12.72
C GLY A 160 32.78 -24.28 -12.48
N TYR A 161 32.52 -23.91 -11.21
CA TYR A 161 31.96 -22.60 -10.86
C TYR A 161 33.06 -21.53 -10.78
N LEU A 162 32.71 -20.31 -11.17
CA LEU A 162 33.57 -19.12 -11.04
C LEU A 162 33.36 -18.51 -9.65
N GLN A 163 34.35 -18.59 -8.77
CA GLN A 163 34.23 -18.15 -7.36
C GLN A 163 34.79 -16.75 -7.11
N ASN A 164 35.65 -16.25 -8.00
CA ASN A 164 36.37 -14.99 -7.82
C ASN A 164 36.68 -14.30 -9.16
N GLU A 165 37.23 -13.07 -9.09
CA GLU A 165 37.58 -12.29 -10.28
C GLU A 165 38.71 -12.91 -11.13
N ASP A 166 39.61 -13.69 -10.53
CA ASP A 166 40.72 -14.32 -11.22
C ASP A 166 40.29 -15.57 -12.02
N ASP A 167 39.28 -16.31 -11.55
CA ASP A 167 38.64 -17.39 -12.32
C ASP A 167 38.02 -16.81 -13.60
N LEU A 168 37.26 -15.71 -13.46
CA LEU A 168 36.71 -14.94 -14.57
C LEU A 168 37.80 -14.48 -15.56
N ARG A 169 38.89 -13.87 -15.06
CA ARG A 169 40.03 -13.41 -15.87
C ARG A 169 40.68 -14.54 -16.68
N GLN A 170 40.56 -15.78 -16.19
CA GLN A 170 41.11 -17.00 -16.80
C GLN A 170 40.14 -17.73 -17.73
N VAL A 171 38.91 -17.26 -17.93
CA VAL A 171 37.96 -17.86 -18.88
C VAL A 171 38.58 -17.90 -20.29
N PRO A 172 38.71 -19.07 -20.93
CA PRO A 172 39.34 -19.21 -22.24
C PRO A 172 38.41 -18.78 -23.37
N LEU A 173 38.88 -17.91 -24.25
CA LEU A 173 38.14 -17.44 -25.43
C LEU A 173 38.51 -18.22 -26.69
N GLY A 174 39.74 -18.75 -26.75
CA GLY A 174 40.25 -19.56 -27.85
C GLY A 174 41.77 -19.70 -27.77
N VAL A 175 42.38 -20.05 -28.90
CA VAL A 175 43.84 -20.06 -29.10
C VAL A 175 44.12 -19.17 -30.29
N ASN A 176 45.16 -18.33 -30.23
CA ASN A 176 45.56 -17.49 -31.36
C ASN A 176 46.38 -18.28 -32.40
N ASP A 177 46.63 -17.67 -33.56
CA ASP A 177 47.41 -18.27 -34.65
C ASP A 177 48.83 -18.72 -34.24
N ASN A 178 49.36 -18.16 -33.16
CA ASN A 178 50.68 -18.49 -32.58
C ASN A 178 50.61 -19.58 -31.51
N GLY A 179 49.49 -20.28 -31.35
CA GLY A 179 49.32 -21.36 -30.38
C GLY A 179 49.19 -20.93 -28.91
N LYS A 180 49.11 -19.61 -28.62
CA LYS A 180 48.90 -19.13 -27.25
C LYS A 180 47.41 -19.06 -26.91
N PRO A 181 46.97 -19.54 -25.73
CA PRO A 181 45.60 -19.37 -25.29
C PRO A 181 45.28 -17.87 -25.12
N LEU A 182 44.09 -17.47 -25.56
CA LEU A 182 43.54 -16.14 -25.35
C LEU A 182 42.51 -16.22 -24.23
N LEU A 183 42.69 -15.40 -23.20
CA LEU A 183 41.90 -15.40 -21.97
C LEU A 183 41.05 -14.12 -21.87
N LEU A 184 40.03 -14.13 -21.01
CA LEU A 184 39.13 -12.98 -20.86
C LEU A 184 39.87 -11.69 -20.48
N LYS A 185 40.88 -11.78 -19.62
CA LYS A 185 41.74 -10.64 -19.22
C LYS A 185 42.46 -9.95 -20.39
N ASP A 186 42.69 -10.65 -21.49
CA ASP A 186 43.40 -10.12 -22.66
C ASP A 186 42.50 -9.17 -23.47
N VAL A 187 41.18 -9.23 -23.29
CA VAL A 187 40.18 -8.42 -24.02
C VAL A 187 39.23 -7.60 -23.14
N ALA A 188 39.12 -7.93 -21.86
CA ALA A 188 38.23 -7.28 -20.92
C ALA A 188 38.88 -7.11 -19.54
N ASP A 189 38.58 -5.98 -18.89
CA ASP A 189 38.98 -5.71 -17.52
C ASP A 189 37.84 -6.18 -16.59
N VAL A 190 38.14 -7.07 -15.63
CA VAL A 190 37.17 -7.65 -14.69
C VAL A 190 37.24 -6.90 -13.37
N GLN A 191 36.10 -6.38 -12.90
CA GLN A 191 36.00 -5.59 -11.66
C GLN A 191 34.70 -5.88 -10.89
N LEU A 192 34.75 -5.90 -9.56
CA LEU A 192 33.57 -5.84 -8.71
C LEU A 192 32.99 -4.41 -8.72
N GLY A 193 31.67 -4.30 -8.85
CA GLY A 193 30.96 -3.02 -8.77
C GLY A 193 29.47 -3.18 -8.47
N PRO A 194 28.71 -2.09 -8.28
CA PRO A 194 27.29 -2.18 -7.94
C PRO A 194 26.40 -2.49 -9.16
N GLN A 195 25.35 -3.26 -8.92
CA GLN A 195 24.23 -3.43 -9.86
C GLN A 195 23.54 -2.09 -10.15
N VAL A 196 22.83 -1.98 -11.28
CA VAL A 196 22.00 -0.79 -11.57
C VAL A 196 20.86 -0.69 -10.56
N ARG A 197 20.86 0.37 -9.75
CA ARG A 197 19.89 0.56 -8.67
C ARG A 197 18.58 1.18 -9.16
N ARG A 198 17.46 0.68 -8.62
CA ARG A 198 16.09 1.22 -8.81
C ARG A 198 15.46 1.79 -7.54
N GLY A 199 16.18 1.70 -6.41
CA GLY A 199 15.88 2.37 -5.16
C GLY A 199 17.17 2.80 -4.46
N ILE A 200 17.07 3.82 -3.61
CA ILE A 200 18.10 4.24 -2.65
C ILE A 200 17.40 4.44 -1.30
N ALA A 201 18.05 4.04 -0.22
CA ALA A 201 17.67 4.38 1.15
C ALA A 201 18.71 5.32 1.78
N GLU A 202 18.25 6.19 2.67
CA GLU A 202 19.02 7.25 3.34
C GLU A 202 18.57 7.33 4.81
N LEU A 203 19.50 7.62 5.73
CA LEU A 203 19.19 7.79 7.15
C LEU A 203 19.68 9.14 7.68
N ASN A 204 18.76 9.91 8.25
CA ASN A 204 18.95 11.18 8.97
C ASN A 204 19.66 12.29 8.17
N GLY A 205 19.78 12.15 6.84
CA GLY A 205 20.61 13.01 6.02
C GLY A 205 22.11 12.69 6.10
N GLU A 206 22.55 11.74 6.93
CA GLU A 206 23.97 11.46 7.18
C GLU A 206 24.61 10.64 6.04
N GLY A 207 23.86 9.76 5.38
CA GLY A 207 24.37 8.89 4.34
C GLY A 207 23.35 7.94 3.72
N GLU A 208 23.72 7.33 2.59
CA GLU A 208 22.98 6.16 2.09
C GLU A 208 23.13 4.99 3.07
N VAL A 209 22.12 4.11 3.10
CA VAL A 209 22.12 2.88 3.92
C VAL A 209 21.55 1.70 3.14
N ALA A 210 21.72 0.48 3.66
CA ALA A 210 20.87 -0.66 3.34
C ALA A 210 19.80 -0.81 4.45
N GLY A 211 18.64 -1.39 4.14
CA GLY A 211 17.60 -1.60 5.14
C GLY A 211 16.63 -2.70 4.76
N GLY A 212 15.71 -3.00 5.67
CA GLY A 212 14.67 -4.00 5.49
C GLY A 212 13.30 -3.47 5.91
N ILE A 213 12.28 -3.89 5.17
CA ILE A 213 10.87 -3.60 5.44
C ILE A 213 10.17 -4.92 5.68
N VAL A 214 9.62 -5.11 6.87
CA VAL A 214 8.85 -6.31 7.23
C VAL A 214 7.40 -6.10 6.80
N VAL A 215 6.97 -6.94 5.87
CA VAL A 215 5.62 -6.99 5.34
C VAL A 215 4.86 -8.12 6.02
N MET A 216 3.86 -7.77 6.83
CA MET A 216 2.94 -8.69 7.48
C MET A 216 1.94 -9.27 6.46
N ARG A 217 1.64 -10.56 6.59
CA ARG A 217 0.58 -11.25 5.85
C ARG A 217 -0.79 -10.62 6.12
N PHE A 218 -1.64 -10.62 5.10
CA PHE A 218 -3.01 -10.14 5.20
C PHE A 218 -3.82 -10.91 6.26
N GLY A 219 -4.47 -10.18 7.18
CA GLY A 219 -5.33 -10.75 8.22
C GLY A 219 -4.63 -11.11 9.55
N GLU A 220 -3.30 -11.12 9.59
CA GLU A 220 -2.53 -11.41 10.81
C GLU A 220 -2.52 -10.24 11.82
N ASN A 221 -2.08 -10.51 13.04
CA ASN A 221 -1.98 -9.50 14.10
C ASN A 221 -0.64 -8.74 14.04
N ALA A 222 -0.70 -7.43 13.78
CA ALA A 222 0.48 -6.57 13.64
C ALA A 222 1.33 -6.49 14.91
N LEU A 223 0.73 -6.32 16.09
CA LEU A 223 1.48 -6.22 17.35
C LEU A 223 2.28 -7.50 17.61
N LYS A 224 1.60 -8.66 17.55
CA LYS A 224 2.23 -9.97 17.75
C LYS A 224 3.35 -10.25 16.74
N THR A 225 3.16 -9.86 15.48
CA THR A 225 4.19 -10.05 14.43
C THR A 225 5.40 -9.15 14.69
N ILE A 226 5.20 -7.89 15.07
CA ILE A 226 6.29 -6.96 15.42
C ILE A 226 7.04 -7.44 16.68
N GLU A 227 6.34 -7.92 17.71
CA GLU A 227 6.96 -8.51 18.90
C GLU A 227 7.84 -9.71 18.55
N GLY A 228 7.36 -10.62 17.69
CA GLY A 228 8.14 -11.75 17.19
C GLY A 228 9.38 -11.32 16.38
N VAL A 229 9.26 -10.26 15.56
CA VAL A 229 10.38 -9.68 14.81
C VAL A 229 11.41 -9.05 15.74
N LYS A 230 10.97 -8.25 16.73
CA LYS A 230 11.86 -7.64 17.73
C LYS A 230 12.59 -8.69 18.56
N GLN A 231 11.90 -9.74 18.99
CA GLN A 231 12.53 -10.86 19.68
C GLN A 231 13.57 -11.54 18.79
N ARG A 232 13.24 -11.85 17.52
CA ARG A 232 14.20 -12.48 16.61
C ARG A 232 15.42 -11.60 16.33
N LEU A 233 15.24 -10.28 16.23
CA LEU A 233 16.33 -9.32 16.08
C LEU A 233 17.28 -9.32 17.29
N GLU A 234 16.77 -9.36 18.52
CA GLU A 234 17.61 -9.49 19.71
C GLU A 234 18.29 -10.87 19.80
N ASP A 235 17.61 -11.95 19.41
CA ASP A 235 18.18 -13.31 19.38
C ASP A 235 19.40 -13.41 18.43
N ILE A 236 19.32 -12.79 17.24
CA ILE A 236 20.37 -12.85 16.21
C ILE A 236 21.40 -11.71 16.31
N LYS A 237 21.23 -10.79 17.25
CA LYS A 237 22.09 -9.60 17.45
C LYS A 237 23.56 -9.95 17.67
N THR A 238 23.82 -11.06 18.37
CA THR A 238 25.16 -11.61 18.61
C THR A 238 25.76 -12.35 17.41
N SER A 239 24.95 -12.59 16.36
CA SER A 239 25.38 -13.20 15.09
C SER A 239 25.65 -12.17 13.99
N LEU A 240 25.39 -10.89 14.26
CA LEU A 240 25.76 -9.79 13.36
C LEU A 240 27.27 -9.50 13.49
N PRO A 241 27.95 -9.09 12.40
CA PRO A 241 29.34 -8.66 12.46
C PRO A 241 29.56 -7.46 13.39
N ASP A 242 30.75 -7.40 14.02
CA ASP A 242 31.12 -6.32 14.93
C ASP A 242 31.00 -4.94 14.25
N GLY A 243 30.21 -4.05 14.86
CA GLY A 243 29.95 -2.69 14.36
C GLY A 243 28.65 -2.53 13.57
N VAL A 244 28.03 -3.62 13.10
CA VAL A 244 26.73 -3.57 12.40
C VAL A 244 25.58 -3.42 13.39
N GLU A 245 24.84 -2.31 13.28
CA GLU A 245 23.69 -1.97 14.11
C GLU A 245 22.39 -1.99 13.27
N VAL A 246 21.33 -2.58 13.82
CA VAL A 246 19.97 -2.54 13.26
C VAL A 246 19.20 -1.40 13.93
N VAL A 247 19.03 -0.29 13.23
CA VAL A 247 18.31 0.90 13.72
C VAL A 247 16.84 0.84 13.26
N PRO A 248 15.84 0.79 14.16
CA PRO A 248 14.44 0.88 13.78
C PRO A 248 14.14 2.26 13.18
N THR A 249 13.39 2.29 12.08
CA THR A 249 13.02 3.52 11.34
C THR A 249 11.52 3.72 11.15
N TYR A 250 10.73 2.66 11.35
CA TYR A 250 9.28 2.73 11.50
C TYR A 250 8.81 1.54 12.34
N ASP A 251 7.95 1.79 13.31
CA ASP A 251 7.44 0.75 14.22
C ASP A 251 5.98 1.01 14.58
N ARG A 252 5.07 0.24 13.98
CA ARG A 252 3.62 0.39 14.22
C ARG A 252 3.19 -0.03 15.63
N SER A 253 4.01 -0.76 16.39
CA SER A 253 3.63 -1.18 17.76
C SER A 253 3.51 0.00 18.72
N THR A 254 4.25 1.10 18.49
CA THR A 254 4.14 2.33 19.28
C THR A 254 2.75 2.94 19.20
N LEU A 255 2.21 3.11 17.97
CA LEU A 255 0.86 3.59 17.72
C LEU A 255 -0.20 2.67 18.33
N ILE A 256 -0.05 1.35 18.19
CA ILE A 256 -0.99 0.37 18.76
C ILE A 256 -1.04 0.51 20.29
N ASN A 257 0.12 0.50 20.96
CA ASN A 257 0.20 0.60 22.41
C ASN A 257 -0.32 1.96 22.92
N ASN A 258 0.13 3.06 22.32
CA ASN A 258 -0.35 4.41 22.65
C ASN A 258 -1.89 4.54 22.50
N ALA A 259 -2.48 3.89 21.50
CA ALA A 259 -3.92 3.92 21.31
C ALA A 259 -4.68 3.05 22.33
N VAL A 260 -4.14 1.87 22.69
CA VAL A 260 -4.69 1.03 23.77
C VAL A 260 -4.58 1.74 25.12
N ASP A 261 -3.44 2.36 25.43
CA ASP A 261 -3.21 3.09 26.68
C ASP A 261 -4.09 4.34 26.81
N ASN A 262 -4.20 5.13 25.73
CA ASN A 262 -5.12 6.26 25.68
C ASN A 262 -6.56 5.80 25.92
N LEU A 263 -7.00 4.73 25.26
CA LEU A 263 -8.33 4.17 25.49
C LEU A 263 -8.51 3.68 26.93
N TYR A 264 -7.59 2.88 27.47
CA TYR A 264 -7.66 2.41 28.86
C TYR A 264 -7.76 3.60 29.83
N GLY A 265 -6.95 4.63 29.62
CA GLY A 265 -7.01 5.88 30.37
C GLY A 265 -8.31 6.67 30.20
N LYS A 266 -8.99 6.58 29.05
CA LYS A 266 -10.32 7.18 28.82
C LYS A 266 -11.43 6.38 29.49
N LEU A 267 -11.47 5.06 29.31
CA LEU A 267 -12.42 4.16 29.97
C LEU A 267 -12.33 4.27 31.49
N LEU A 268 -11.12 4.39 32.06
CA LEU A 268 -10.91 4.61 33.49
C LEU A 268 -11.43 5.99 33.94
N LYS A 269 -11.22 7.05 33.15
CA LYS A 269 -11.75 8.39 33.45
C LYS A 269 -13.28 8.42 33.39
N GLU A 270 -13.88 7.80 32.36
CA GLU A 270 -15.34 7.65 32.22
C GLU A 270 -15.93 6.88 33.39
N PHE A 271 -15.33 5.74 33.76
CA PHE A 271 -15.71 4.97 34.95
C PHE A 271 -15.63 5.81 36.22
N LEU A 272 -14.53 6.52 36.47
CA LEU A 272 -14.38 7.38 37.66
C LEU A 272 -15.40 8.52 37.68
N VAL A 273 -15.71 9.14 36.54
CA VAL A 273 -16.75 10.18 36.42
C VAL A 273 -18.14 9.60 36.69
N VAL A 274 -18.46 8.42 36.14
CA VAL A 274 -19.71 7.70 36.42
C VAL A 274 -19.84 7.38 37.91
N VAL A 275 -18.79 6.88 38.56
CA VAL A 275 -18.76 6.60 40.00
C VAL A 275 -18.98 7.87 40.81
N LEU A 276 -18.29 8.95 40.47
CA LEU A 276 -18.41 10.25 41.13
C LEU A 276 -19.85 10.78 41.04
N ILE A 277 -20.43 10.81 39.83
CA ILE A 277 -21.82 11.23 39.60
C ILE A 277 -22.78 10.35 40.41
N CYS A 278 -22.66 9.03 40.34
CA CYS A 278 -23.52 8.11 41.09
C CYS A 278 -23.41 8.34 42.61
N ALA A 279 -22.20 8.51 43.14
CA ALA A 279 -21.98 8.76 44.56
C ALA A 279 -22.57 10.11 45.01
N VAL A 280 -22.45 11.15 44.17
CA VAL A 280 -22.95 12.51 44.43
C VAL A 280 -24.49 12.58 44.40
N PHE A 281 -25.15 11.92 43.44
CA PHE A 281 -26.62 11.94 43.34
C PHE A 281 -27.30 11.00 44.34
N LEU A 282 -26.76 9.78 44.54
CA LEU A 282 -27.38 8.77 45.40
C LEU A 282 -26.98 8.88 46.88
N PHE A 283 -25.88 9.59 47.19
CA PHE A 283 -25.34 9.77 48.55
C PHE A 283 -25.15 8.46 49.37
N HIS A 284 -25.06 7.32 48.68
CA HIS A 284 -25.03 5.99 49.28
C HIS A 284 -24.10 5.07 48.46
N LEU A 285 -22.85 4.93 48.94
CA LEU A 285 -21.77 4.24 48.23
C LEU A 285 -22.13 2.82 47.76
N ARG A 286 -22.94 2.08 48.53
CA ARG A 286 -23.37 0.71 48.17
C ARG A 286 -24.35 0.67 46.99
N SER A 287 -25.08 1.76 46.74
CA SER A 287 -25.93 1.88 45.55
C SER A 287 -25.07 2.07 44.31
N SER A 288 -24.03 2.91 44.40
CA SER A 288 -23.03 3.09 43.35
C SER A 288 -22.28 1.79 43.03
N LEU A 289 -22.08 0.90 44.01
CA LEU A 289 -21.46 -0.42 43.76
C LEU A 289 -22.24 -1.29 42.76
N VAL A 290 -23.57 -1.17 42.68
CA VAL A 290 -24.39 -1.89 41.68
C VAL A 290 -23.97 -1.47 40.28
N VAL A 291 -23.89 -0.16 40.05
CA VAL A 291 -23.50 0.47 38.77
C VAL A 291 -22.04 0.15 38.43
N ILE A 292 -21.15 0.21 39.42
CA ILE A 292 -19.73 -0.15 39.31
C ILE A 292 -19.55 -1.58 38.82
N VAL A 293 -20.33 -2.54 39.34
CA VAL A 293 -20.20 -3.96 38.98
C VAL A 293 -20.86 -4.25 37.63
N SER A 294 -21.98 -3.59 37.29
CA SER A 294 -22.65 -3.83 36.01
C SER A 294 -21.81 -3.45 34.79
N LEU A 295 -20.99 -2.39 34.88
CA LEU A 295 -20.23 -1.89 33.74
C LEU A 295 -19.12 -2.86 33.26
N PRO A 296 -18.17 -3.34 34.09
CA PRO A 296 -17.19 -4.34 33.66
C PRO A 296 -17.85 -5.63 33.16
N VAL A 297 -18.97 -6.06 33.74
CA VAL A 297 -19.67 -7.28 33.29
C VAL A 297 -20.27 -7.10 31.90
N GLY A 298 -20.87 -5.94 31.59
CA GLY A 298 -21.37 -5.64 30.25
C GLY A 298 -20.26 -5.53 29.21
N ILE A 299 -19.12 -4.92 29.58
CA ILE A 299 -17.93 -4.83 28.73
C ILE A 299 -17.31 -6.23 28.48
N LEU A 300 -17.17 -7.05 29.51
CA LEU A 300 -16.67 -8.43 29.39
C LEU A 300 -17.59 -9.29 28.51
N ALA A 301 -18.91 -9.16 28.65
CA ALA A 301 -19.86 -9.83 27.78
C ALA A 301 -19.69 -9.43 26.31
N ALA A 302 -19.45 -8.14 26.02
CA ALA A 302 -19.14 -7.68 24.66
C ALA A 302 -17.82 -8.30 24.14
N PHE A 303 -16.75 -8.33 24.95
CA PHE A 303 -15.48 -8.97 24.58
C PHE A 303 -15.60 -10.47 24.30
N VAL A 304 -16.43 -11.20 25.07
CA VAL A 304 -16.70 -12.63 24.81
C VAL A 304 -17.35 -12.82 23.44
N VAL A 305 -18.33 -11.98 23.07
CA VAL A 305 -18.98 -12.03 21.74
C VAL A 305 -18.00 -11.63 20.62
N MET A 306 -17.19 -10.58 20.82
CA MET A 306 -16.14 -10.18 19.88
C MET A 306 -15.15 -11.31 19.60
N HIS A 307 -14.69 -11.99 20.65
CA HIS A 307 -13.74 -13.10 20.54
C HIS A 307 -14.36 -14.28 19.79
N ALA A 308 -15.62 -14.64 20.09
CA ALA A 308 -16.34 -15.70 19.39
C ALA A 308 -16.57 -15.42 17.89
N GLN A 309 -16.53 -14.16 17.46
CA GLN A 309 -16.66 -13.75 16.06
C GLN A 309 -15.32 -13.40 15.38
N GLY A 310 -14.20 -13.40 16.11
CA GLY A 310 -12.90 -12.98 15.58
C GLY A 310 -12.76 -11.47 15.32
N ILE A 311 -13.56 -10.63 15.98
CA ILE A 311 -13.43 -9.16 15.85
C ILE A 311 -12.21 -8.68 16.65
N ASN A 312 -11.21 -8.18 15.94
CA ASN A 312 -9.98 -7.66 16.53
C ASN A 312 -10.24 -6.43 17.43
N ALA A 313 -9.55 -6.38 18.57
CA ALA A 313 -9.47 -5.20 19.42
C ALA A 313 -8.59 -4.13 18.74
N ASN A 314 -9.21 -3.03 18.32
CA ASN A 314 -8.55 -1.90 17.67
C ASN A 314 -9.25 -0.58 18.09
N ILE A 315 -8.74 0.56 17.63
CA ILE A 315 -9.25 1.89 18.04
C ILE A 315 -10.77 2.03 17.77
N MET A 316 -11.25 1.54 16.63
CA MET A 316 -12.67 1.66 16.25
C MET A 316 -13.56 0.70 17.04
N SER A 317 -13.18 -0.59 17.15
CA SER A 317 -13.94 -1.57 17.94
C SER A 317 -13.96 -1.20 19.43
N LEU A 318 -12.86 -0.73 19.98
CA LEU A 318 -12.80 -0.29 21.38
C LEU A 318 -13.51 1.06 21.60
N GLY A 319 -13.46 1.97 20.63
CA GLY A 319 -14.23 3.22 20.65
C GLY A 319 -15.74 3.00 20.70
N GLY A 320 -16.25 1.94 20.05
CA GLY A 320 -17.64 1.52 20.16
C GLY A 320 -18.05 1.12 21.58
N ILE A 321 -17.13 0.52 22.35
CA ILE A 321 -17.34 0.22 23.78
C ILE A 321 -17.36 1.51 24.60
N ALA A 322 -16.42 2.45 24.37
CA ALA A 322 -16.40 3.74 25.07
C ALA A 322 -17.70 4.53 24.86
N ILE A 323 -18.18 4.63 23.61
CA ILE A 323 -19.49 5.24 23.27
C ILE A 323 -20.64 4.50 23.98
N ALA A 324 -20.54 3.19 24.17
CA ALA A 324 -21.54 2.40 24.87
C ALA A 324 -21.55 2.59 26.39
N ILE A 325 -20.44 2.96 27.04
CA ILE A 325 -20.36 3.11 28.52
C ILE A 325 -21.45 4.05 29.05
N GLY A 326 -21.62 5.23 28.45
CA GLY A 326 -22.59 6.22 28.92
C GLY A 326 -24.03 5.70 28.93
N ALA A 327 -24.43 4.99 27.88
CA ALA A 327 -25.78 4.41 27.76
C ALA A 327 -25.95 3.11 28.57
N MET A 328 -24.88 2.31 28.75
CA MET A 328 -24.93 1.06 29.52
C MET A 328 -25.24 1.32 30.99
N VAL A 329 -24.67 2.41 31.52
CA VAL A 329 -24.79 2.83 32.91
C VAL A 329 -26.18 3.36 33.23
N ASP A 330 -26.84 4.03 32.29
CA ASP A 330 -28.18 4.63 32.45
C ASP A 330 -29.22 3.60 32.93
N GLY A 331 -29.26 2.42 32.30
CA GLY A 331 -30.14 1.33 32.70
C GLY A 331 -29.95 0.86 34.15
N ALA A 332 -28.72 0.93 34.67
CA ALA A 332 -28.45 0.63 36.08
C ALA A 332 -28.80 1.81 37.00
N ILE A 333 -28.53 3.06 36.59
CA ILE A 333 -28.84 4.26 37.37
C ILE A 333 -30.35 4.42 37.57
N VAL A 334 -31.15 4.43 36.50
CA VAL A 334 -32.61 4.65 36.59
C VAL A 334 -33.28 3.55 37.42
N MET A 335 -32.80 2.32 37.29
CA MET A 335 -33.27 1.19 38.09
C MET A 335 -32.95 1.37 39.59
N VAL A 336 -31.71 1.77 39.91
CA VAL A 336 -31.29 2.08 41.29
C VAL A 336 -32.08 3.28 41.85
N GLU A 337 -32.31 4.32 41.06
CA GLU A 337 -33.10 5.49 41.45
C GLU A 337 -34.56 5.11 41.75
N ASN A 338 -35.21 4.30 40.93
CA ASN A 338 -36.58 3.87 41.19
C ASN A 338 -36.69 3.05 42.48
N VAL A 339 -35.68 2.23 42.79
CA VAL A 339 -35.57 1.56 44.09
C VAL A 339 -35.44 2.58 45.23
N HIS A 340 -34.64 3.64 45.09
CA HIS A 340 -34.51 4.68 46.12
C HIS A 340 -35.85 5.40 46.35
N LYS A 341 -36.60 5.70 45.28
CA LYS A 341 -37.96 6.25 45.37
C LYS A 341 -38.97 5.33 46.05
N HIS A 342 -38.84 4.02 45.86
CA HIS A 342 -39.66 3.05 46.58
C HIS A 342 -39.28 2.97 48.08
N MET A 343 -37.99 3.07 48.40
CA MET A 343 -37.48 3.09 49.78
C MET A 343 -37.87 4.35 50.56
N GLU A 344 -38.04 5.50 49.89
CA GLU A 344 -38.57 6.73 50.52
C GLU A 344 -40.00 6.53 51.03
N ARG A 345 -40.82 5.76 50.30
CA ARG A 345 -42.24 5.51 50.60
C ARG A 345 -42.45 4.33 51.54
N THR A 346 -41.59 3.31 51.44
CA THR A 346 -41.69 2.05 52.20
C THR A 346 -40.32 1.71 52.79
N PRO A 347 -40.11 1.87 54.11
CA PRO A 347 -38.86 1.51 54.77
C PRO A 347 -38.50 0.03 54.57
N LEU A 348 -37.24 -0.25 54.25
CA LEU A 348 -36.75 -1.63 54.10
C LEU A 348 -36.69 -2.35 55.46
N THR A 349 -37.40 -3.48 55.55
CA THR A 349 -37.18 -4.52 56.56
C THR A 349 -36.50 -5.73 55.90
N PRO A 350 -35.87 -6.64 56.66
CA PRO A 350 -35.30 -7.86 56.11
C PRO A 350 -36.31 -8.72 55.33
N GLU A 351 -37.57 -8.71 55.77
CA GLU A 351 -38.69 -9.45 55.17
C GLU A 351 -39.22 -8.80 53.90
N ASN A 352 -39.43 -7.47 53.90
CA ASN A 352 -40.06 -6.79 52.75
C ASN A 352 -39.09 -6.47 51.60
N ARG A 353 -37.76 -6.52 51.85
CA ARG A 353 -36.74 -6.02 50.91
C ARG A 353 -36.90 -6.59 49.51
N TRP A 354 -36.98 -7.91 49.37
CA TRP A 354 -37.06 -8.53 48.05
C TRP A 354 -38.36 -8.18 47.30
N ALA A 355 -39.47 -7.97 48.01
CA ALA A 355 -40.73 -7.53 47.42
C ALA A 355 -40.71 -6.06 46.98
N VAL A 356 -40.01 -5.18 47.70
CA VAL A 356 -39.79 -3.78 47.29
C VAL A 356 -38.89 -3.72 46.06
N MET A 357 -37.80 -4.50 46.05
CA MET A 357 -36.87 -4.58 44.92
C MET A 357 -37.53 -5.13 43.65
N SER A 358 -38.30 -6.23 43.76
CA SER A 358 -38.99 -6.81 42.61
C SER A 358 -40.10 -5.91 42.06
N ARG A 359 -40.81 -5.18 42.93
CA ARG A 359 -41.83 -4.21 42.51
C ARG A 359 -41.23 -3.02 41.75
N ALA A 360 -40.15 -2.43 42.28
CA ALA A 360 -39.44 -1.34 41.61
C ALA A 360 -38.83 -1.79 40.27
N ALA A 361 -38.28 -3.01 40.21
CA ALA A 361 -37.74 -3.58 38.98
C ALA A 361 -38.83 -3.93 37.94
N GLY A 362 -40.00 -4.40 38.38
CA GLY A 362 -41.12 -4.71 37.50
C GLY A 362 -41.77 -3.48 36.85
N GLU A 363 -41.65 -2.30 37.49
CA GLU A 363 -42.20 -1.04 36.97
C GLU A 363 -41.35 -0.45 35.82
N VAL A 364 -40.03 -0.33 36.01
CA VAL A 364 -39.14 0.31 35.01
C VAL A 364 -38.39 -0.69 34.12
N GLY A 365 -38.27 -1.96 34.52
CA GLY A 365 -37.52 -2.99 33.78
C GLY A 365 -37.92 -3.12 32.31
N PRO A 366 -39.22 -3.24 31.96
CA PRO A 366 -39.65 -3.30 30.56
C PRO A 366 -39.27 -2.04 29.77
N ALA A 367 -39.47 -0.86 30.34
CA ALA A 367 -39.17 0.42 29.68
C ALA A 367 -37.66 0.57 29.41
N LEU A 368 -36.80 0.22 30.38
CA LEU A 368 -35.35 0.26 30.24
C LEU A 368 -34.84 -0.77 29.21
N PHE A 369 -35.39 -1.98 29.23
CA PHE A 369 -35.04 -3.03 28.26
C PHE A 369 -35.37 -2.59 26.83
N PHE A 370 -36.59 -2.09 26.58
CA PHE A 370 -36.98 -1.59 25.26
C PHE A 370 -36.19 -0.35 24.85
N SER A 371 -35.88 0.57 25.77
CA SER A 371 -35.04 1.75 25.49
C SER A 371 -33.63 1.35 25.00
N LEU A 372 -32.95 0.47 25.74
CA LEU A 372 -31.61 -0.01 25.37
C LEU A 372 -31.65 -0.84 24.07
N MET A 373 -32.73 -1.59 23.83
CA MET A 373 -32.89 -2.33 22.58
C MET A 373 -33.21 -1.41 21.38
N ILE A 374 -33.94 -0.31 21.58
CA ILE A 374 -34.11 0.74 20.55
C ILE A 374 -32.75 1.37 20.21
N ILE A 375 -31.90 1.69 21.20
CA ILE A 375 -30.53 2.20 20.97
C ILE A 375 -29.67 1.18 20.20
N THR A 376 -29.87 -0.11 20.46
CA THR A 376 -29.21 -1.20 19.75
C THR A 376 -29.64 -1.25 18.28
N VAL A 377 -30.96 -1.27 18.02
CA VAL A 377 -31.53 -1.33 16.66
C VAL A 377 -31.29 -0.04 15.87
N SER A 378 -31.27 1.13 16.51
CA SER A 378 -31.02 2.41 15.84
C SER A 378 -29.61 2.52 15.25
N PHE A 379 -28.69 1.62 15.63
CA PHE A 379 -27.34 1.54 15.07
C PHE A 379 -27.21 0.53 13.92
N LEU A 380 -28.26 -0.26 13.64
CA LEU A 380 -28.28 -1.22 12.54
C LEU A 380 -28.01 -0.60 11.15
N PRO A 381 -28.46 0.63 10.83
CA PRO A 381 -28.13 1.27 9.55
C PRO A 381 -26.63 1.49 9.31
N VAL A 382 -25.78 1.50 10.35
CA VAL A 382 -24.32 1.64 10.17
C VAL A 382 -23.72 0.43 9.44
N PHE A 383 -24.37 -0.74 9.50
CA PHE A 383 -23.94 -1.93 8.75
C PHE A 383 -24.33 -1.90 7.26
N THR A 384 -25.07 -0.88 6.79
CA THR A 384 -25.29 -0.68 5.35
C THR A 384 -24.23 0.22 4.70
N LEU A 385 -23.22 0.67 5.46
CA LEU A 385 -22.06 1.34 4.90
C LEU A 385 -21.16 0.32 4.19
N GLU A 386 -20.80 0.60 2.94
CA GLU A 386 -19.96 -0.26 2.11
C GLU A 386 -18.48 0.19 2.09
N ALA A 387 -17.64 -0.59 1.42
CA ALA A 387 -16.24 -0.25 1.12
C ALA A 387 -15.40 0.18 2.35
N GLN A 388 -14.64 1.28 2.22
CA GLN A 388 -13.71 1.76 3.24
C GLN A 388 -14.41 2.26 4.51
N GLU A 389 -15.58 2.90 4.38
CA GLU A 389 -16.40 3.35 5.50
C GLU A 389 -16.94 2.16 6.29
N GLY A 390 -17.53 1.18 5.60
CA GLY A 390 -18.02 -0.06 6.20
C GLY A 390 -16.94 -0.81 6.98
N LYS A 391 -15.76 -1.01 6.39
CA LYS A 391 -14.64 -1.69 7.06
C LYS A 391 -14.12 -0.94 8.29
N LEU A 392 -14.21 0.39 8.32
CA LEU A 392 -13.76 1.21 9.44
C LEU A 392 -14.81 1.29 10.56
N PHE A 393 -16.09 1.43 10.23
CA PHE A 393 -17.17 1.65 11.19
C PHE A 393 -17.92 0.38 11.62
N ALA A 394 -17.95 -0.70 10.83
CA ALA A 394 -18.61 -1.94 11.23
C ALA A 394 -18.05 -2.54 12.55
N PRO A 395 -16.72 -2.56 12.81
CA PRO A 395 -16.19 -3.00 14.11
C PRO A 395 -16.69 -2.15 15.28
N LEU A 396 -16.81 -0.82 15.10
CA LEU A 396 -17.35 0.11 16.09
C LEU A 396 -18.85 -0.14 16.33
N ALA A 397 -19.60 -0.39 15.26
CA ALA A 397 -21.02 -0.70 15.34
C ALA A 397 -21.28 -2.04 16.03
N PHE A 398 -20.51 -3.09 15.72
CA PHE A 398 -20.62 -4.40 16.38
C PHE A 398 -20.40 -4.31 17.89
N THR A 399 -19.29 -3.72 18.34
CA THR A 399 -18.98 -3.66 19.77
C THR A 399 -19.96 -2.82 20.56
N LYS A 400 -20.41 -1.68 20.01
CA LYS A 400 -21.48 -0.88 20.61
C LYS A 400 -22.77 -1.69 20.72
N THR A 401 -23.14 -2.40 19.66
CA THR A 401 -24.35 -3.25 19.61
C THR A 401 -24.29 -4.36 20.66
N TYR A 402 -23.15 -5.06 20.80
CA TYR A 402 -22.99 -6.13 21.79
C TYR A 402 -22.93 -5.59 23.23
N ALA A 403 -22.26 -4.46 23.46
CA ALA A 403 -22.29 -3.77 24.74
C ALA A 403 -23.72 -3.35 25.13
N MET A 404 -24.51 -2.79 24.20
CA MET A 404 -25.90 -2.40 24.45
C MET A 404 -26.83 -3.60 24.67
N ALA A 405 -26.71 -4.66 23.87
CA ALA A 405 -27.50 -5.88 24.05
C ALA A 405 -27.18 -6.57 25.38
N ALA A 406 -25.89 -6.64 25.76
CA ALA A 406 -25.48 -7.12 27.07
C ALA A 406 -26.01 -6.24 28.20
N ALA A 407 -25.92 -4.91 28.07
CA ALA A 407 -26.47 -3.96 29.04
C ALA A 407 -27.98 -4.16 29.25
N ALA A 408 -28.75 -4.30 28.17
CA ALA A 408 -30.18 -4.55 28.21
C ALA A 408 -30.52 -5.85 28.96
N GLY A 409 -29.80 -6.94 28.65
CA GLY A 409 -29.96 -8.21 29.36
C GLY A 409 -29.59 -8.12 30.84
N LEU A 410 -28.48 -7.45 31.18
CA LEU A 410 -28.01 -7.26 32.55
C LEU A 410 -28.95 -6.36 33.37
N ALA A 411 -29.55 -5.33 32.76
CA ALA A 411 -30.48 -4.40 33.41
C ALA A 411 -31.75 -5.08 33.94
N ILE A 412 -32.19 -6.19 33.33
CA ILE A 412 -33.34 -6.98 33.78
C ILE A 412 -32.97 -8.27 34.55
N THR A 413 -31.70 -8.68 34.55
CA THR A 413 -31.23 -9.89 35.23
C THR A 413 -30.31 -9.57 36.41
N LEU A 414 -29.07 -9.17 36.13
CA LEU A 414 -28.03 -8.97 37.14
C LEU A 414 -28.31 -7.75 38.03
N VAL A 415 -28.72 -6.61 37.45
CA VAL A 415 -28.93 -5.36 38.21
C VAL A 415 -30.01 -5.53 39.30
N PRO A 416 -31.21 -6.10 39.03
CA PRO A 416 -32.20 -6.47 40.06
C PRO A 416 -31.64 -7.28 41.23
N VAL A 417 -30.80 -8.28 40.94
CA VAL A 417 -30.18 -9.13 41.96
C VAL A 417 -29.15 -8.34 42.76
N LEU A 418 -28.24 -7.62 42.10
CA LEU A 418 -27.19 -6.83 42.76
C LEU A 418 -27.77 -5.72 43.65
N MET A 419 -28.85 -5.07 43.23
CA MET A 419 -29.57 -4.11 44.07
C MET A 419 -30.12 -4.75 45.35
N GLY A 420 -30.80 -5.89 45.23
CA GLY A 420 -31.33 -6.61 46.40
C GLY A 420 -30.25 -7.11 47.36
N TYR A 421 -29.04 -7.37 46.86
CA TYR A 421 -27.87 -7.71 47.69
C TYR A 421 -27.19 -6.48 48.32
N PHE A 422 -26.87 -5.44 47.56
CA PHE A 422 -26.04 -4.32 48.03
C PHE A 422 -26.82 -3.16 48.66
N ILE A 423 -28.05 -2.88 48.23
CA ILE A 423 -28.85 -1.78 48.77
C ILE A 423 -29.40 -2.18 50.14
N ARG A 424 -28.66 -1.83 51.19
CA ARG A 424 -28.96 -2.09 52.60
C ARG A 424 -28.62 -0.89 53.47
N GLY A 425 -29.59 -0.41 54.24
CA GLY A 425 -29.42 0.66 55.22
C GLY A 425 -30.45 1.77 55.06
N LYS A 426 -30.23 2.90 55.75
CA LYS A 426 -31.02 4.12 55.59
C LYS A 426 -30.47 4.93 54.42
N VAL A 427 -31.16 4.89 53.28
CA VAL A 427 -30.93 5.83 52.17
C VAL A 427 -31.43 7.21 52.57
N LEU A 428 -30.68 8.27 52.23
CA LEU A 428 -31.14 9.64 52.42
C LEU A 428 -32.20 9.98 51.36
N PRO A 429 -33.39 10.48 51.74
CA PRO A 429 -34.38 10.90 50.76
C PRO A 429 -33.89 12.10 49.95
N GLU A 430 -34.20 12.11 48.66
CA GLU A 430 -33.69 13.01 47.63
C GLU A 430 -33.71 14.50 48.04
N HIS A 431 -34.80 14.94 48.67
CA HIS A 431 -34.98 16.32 49.15
C HIS A 431 -33.97 16.78 50.22
N ARG A 432 -33.18 15.85 50.79
CA ARG A 432 -32.10 16.10 51.76
C ARG A 432 -30.72 16.05 51.11
N ASN A 433 -30.57 15.52 49.89
CA ASN A 433 -29.34 15.73 49.12
C ASN A 433 -29.29 17.23 48.77
N PRO A 434 -28.26 17.99 49.20
CA PRO A 434 -28.18 19.43 48.97
C PRO A 434 -28.19 19.79 47.48
N ILE A 435 -27.61 18.92 46.63
CA ILE A 435 -27.52 19.13 45.18
C ILE A 435 -28.88 18.94 44.54
N ASN A 436 -29.55 17.82 44.80
CA ASN A 436 -30.87 17.55 44.23
C ASN A 436 -31.89 18.59 44.71
N ARG A 437 -31.83 19.03 45.98
CA ARG A 437 -32.66 20.13 46.50
C ARG A 437 -32.46 21.43 45.71
N LEU A 438 -31.22 21.80 45.40
CA LEU A 438 -30.90 22.99 44.61
C LEU A 438 -31.41 22.86 43.16
N LEU A 439 -31.14 21.72 42.52
CA LEU A 439 -31.58 21.44 41.15
C LEU A 439 -33.11 21.44 41.02
N ILE A 440 -33.83 20.81 41.95
CA ILE A 440 -35.30 20.82 42.00
C ILE A 440 -35.82 22.25 42.22
N ALA A 441 -35.18 23.04 43.10
CA ALA A 441 -35.59 24.42 43.36
C ALA A 441 -35.39 25.32 42.13
N LEU A 442 -34.36 25.07 41.31
CA LEU A 442 -34.13 25.75 40.04
C LEU A 442 -35.09 25.27 38.94
N TYR A 443 -35.35 23.96 38.86
CA TYR A 443 -36.18 23.34 37.82
C TYR A 443 -37.68 23.64 37.97
N ARG A 444 -38.22 23.57 39.20
CA ARG A 444 -39.65 23.78 39.48
C ARG A 444 -40.24 25.08 38.91
N PRO A 445 -39.63 26.28 39.06
CA PRO A 445 -40.16 27.50 38.46
C PRO A 445 -40.08 27.47 36.93
N ILE A 446 -39.05 26.85 36.35
CA ILE A 446 -38.86 26.76 34.89
C ILE A 446 -39.95 25.88 34.26
N ILE A 447 -40.17 24.66 34.77
CA ILE A 447 -41.26 23.81 34.27
C ILE A 447 -42.64 24.41 34.57
N GLY A 448 -42.82 25.05 35.72
CA GLY A 448 -44.04 25.79 36.05
C GLY A 448 -44.34 26.93 35.08
N TRP A 449 -43.31 27.59 34.54
CA TRP A 449 -43.46 28.60 33.48
C TRP A 449 -43.72 27.97 32.10
N ALA A 450 -42.99 26.91 31.75
CA ALA A 450 -43.16 26.17 30.49
C ALA A 450 -44.59 25.61 30.33
N LEU A 451 -45.12 24.95 31.37
CA LEU A 451 -46.48 24.41 31.37
C LEU A 451 -47.57 25.49 31.31
N ARG A 452 -47.29 26.71 31.76
CA ARG A 452 -48.23 27.86 31.65
C ARG A 452 -48.27 28.45 30.24
N ARG A 453 -47.25 28.24 29.40
CA ARG A 453 -47.17 28.79 28.03
C ARG A 453 -46.60 27.77 27.03
N PRO A 454 -47.29 26.64 26.79
CA PRO A 454 -46.79 25.58 25.90
C PRO A 454 -46.60 26.05 24.45
N ALA A 455 -47.46 26.94 23.93
CA ALA A 455 -47.29 27.52 22.60
C ALA A 455 -46.00 28.36 22.47
N LEU A 456 -45.59 29.06 23.52
CA LEU A 456 -44.33 29.81 23.55
C LEU A 456 -43.12 28.86 23.62
N MET A 457 -43.24 27.72 24.30
CA MET A 457 -42.21 26.67 24.31
C MET A 457 -42.02 26.05 22.92
N LEU A 458 -43.11 25.72 22.23
CA LEU A 458 -43.07 25.17 20.87
C LEU A 458 -42.51 26.19 19.87
N ALA A 459 -42.94 27.45 19.94
CA ALA A 459 -42.38 28.53 19.13
C ALA A 459 -40.89 28.78 19.42
N GLY A 460 -40.49 28.79 20.69
CA GLY A 460 -39.08 28.92 21.10
C GLY A 460 -38.23 27.75 20.62
N GLY A 461 -38.73 26.52 20.73
CA GLY A 461 -38.07 25.32 20.21
C GLY A 461 -37.91 25.36 18.69
N LEU A 462 -38.94 25.81 17.96
CA LEU A 462 -38.87 26.01 16.50
C LEU A 462 -37.85 27.11 16.13
N VAL A 463 -37.80 28.21 16.88
CA VAL A 463 -36.79 29.27 16.69
C VAL A 463 -35.38 28.74 16.96
N VAL A 464 -35.17 27.96 18.03
CA VAL A 464 -33.88 27.31 18.31
C VAL A 464 -33.50 26.32 17.21
N LEU A 465 -34.46 25.56 16.66
CA LEU A 465 -34.23 24.66 15.53
C LEU A 465 -33.80 25.44 14.27
N ILE A 466 -34.50 26.53 13.94
CA ILE A 466 -34.16 27.43 12.81
C ILE A 466 -32.77 28.04 13.00
N ILE A 467 -32.44 28.51 14.21
CA ILE A 467 -31.11 29.02 14.55
C ILE A 467 -30.06 27.90 14.44
N GLY A 468 -30.41 26.65 14.77
CA GLY A 468 -29.55 25.47 14.64
C GLY A 468 -29.10 25.15 13.20
N PHE A 469 -29.89 25.54 12.19
CA PHE A 469 -29.47 25.45 10.78
C PHE A 469 -28.38 26.48 10.41
N TRP A 470 -28.21 27.58 11.16
CA TRP A 470 -27.21 28.60 10.84
C TRP A 470 -25.76 28.11 11.03
N PRO A 471 -25.38 27.44 12.15
CA PRO A 471 -24.08 26.77 12.27
C PRO A 471 -23.92 25.61 11.27
N ALA A 472 -24.98 24.87 10.94
CA ALA A 472 -24.90 23.75 10.00
C ALA A 472 -24.40 24.22 8.62
N ASN A 473 -24.87 25.37 8.15
CA ASN A 473 -24.41 26.03 6.90
C ASN A 473 -22.97 26.60 6.98
N LYS A 474 -22.25 26.41 8.09
CA LYS A 474 -20.84 26.78 8.28
C LYS A 474 -19.92 25.58 8.47
N LEU A 475 -20.46 24.36 8.53
CA LEU A 475 -19.66 23.13 8.61
C LEU A 475 -19.09 22.79 7.23
N GLY A 476 -17.83 22.34 7.22
CA GLY A 476 -17.22 21.72 6.05
C GLY A 476 -17.58 20.23 5.96
N SER A 477 -17.31 19.63 4.81
CA SER A 477 -17.42 18.18 4.59
C SER A 477 -16.03 17.55 4.48
N GLU A 478 -15.76 16.52 5.27
CA GLU A 478 -14.58 15.65 5.15
C GLU A 478 -15.00 14.18 5.18
N PHE A 479 -14.23 13.30 4.54
CA PHE A 479 -14.52 11.86 4.49
C PHE A 479 -14.36 11.18 5.86
N MET A 480 -13.25 11.46 6.54
CA MET A 480 -13.06 11.15 7.95
C MET A 480 -12.06 12.15 8.57
N PRO A 481 -12.14 12.42 9.88
CA PRO A 481 -11.13 13.22 10.57
C PRO A 481 -9.72 12.62 10.43
N PRO A 482 -8.67 13.45 10.32
CA PRO A 482 -7.30 12.95 10.25
C PRO A 482 -6.91 12.19 11.52
N LEU A 483 -6.74 10.87 11.41
CA LEU A 483 -6.23 10.01 12.47
C LEU A 483 -4.75 10.30 12.70
N ASP A 484 -4.39 10.82 13.88
CA ASP A 484 -3.00 11.08 14.24
C ASP A 484 -2.26 9.76 14.52
N GLU A 485 -1.39 9.36 13.59
CA GLU A 485 -0.61 8.11 13.64
C GLU A 485 0.68 8.24 14.49
N GLY A 486 0.99 9.43 15.02
CA GLY A 486 2.26 9.73 15.70
C GLY A 486 3.40 10.00 14.72
N ASP A 487 3.63 9.12 13.75
CA ASP A 487 4.62 9.28 12.68
C ASP A 487 4.05 10.03 11.46
N LEU A 488 4.93 10.64 10.67
CA LEU A 488 4.58 11.34 9.41
C LEU A 488 5.33 10.73 8.22
N MET A 489 4.71 10.75 7.05
CA MET A 489 5.32 10.36 5.78
C MET A 489 5.39 11.55 4.83
N TYR A 490 6.57 11.79 4.27
CA TYR A 490 6.81 12.81 3.24
C TYR A 490 6.92 12.11 1.89
N MET A 491 5.97 12.43 0.98
CA MET A 491 5.82 11.75 -0.31
C MET A 491 5.86 12.71 -1.51
N PRO A 492 6.90 13.54 -1.67
CA PRO A 492 6.93 14.51 -2.75
C PRO A 492 7.02 13.84 -4.13
N THR A 493 6.80 14.64 -5.17
CA THR A 493 6.98 14.22 -6.57
C THR A 493 7.88 15.20 -7.32
N THR A 494 8.69 14.67 -8.23
CA THR A 494 9.49 15.47 -9.17
C THR A 494 9.25 15.02 -10.62
N TYR A 495 9.76 15.80 -11.57
CA TYR A 495 9.56 15.56 -13.00
C TYR A 495 10.26 14.28 -13.50
N PRO A 496 9.68 13.56 -14.47
CA PRO A 496 10.31 12.42 -15.13
C PRO A 496 11.68 12.73 -15.75
N GLY A 497 12.53 11.70 -15.77
CA GLY A 497 13.89 11.77 -16.34
C GLY A 497 15.01 12.15 -15.37
N ILE A 498 14.74 12.18 -14.06
CA ILE A 498 15.78 12.30 -13.03
C ILE A 498 16.74 11.09 -13.06
N SER A 499 18.04 11.34 -12.93
CA SER A 499 19.06 10.28 -12.84
C SER A 499 19.22 9.77 -11.41
N ILE A 500 19.59 8.49 -11.24
CA ILE A 500 19.81 7.87 -9.91
C ILE A 500 20.79 8.68 -9.03
N GLY A 501 21.83 9.27 -9.63
CA GLY A 501 22.80 10.12 -8.92
C GLY A 501 22.22 11.46 -8.46
N LYS A 502 21.26 12.03 -9.19
CA LYS A 502 20.57 13.26 -8.76
C LYS A 502 19.43 12.97 -7.78
N ALA A 503 18.73 11.84 -7.97
CA ALA A 503 17.75 11.29 -7.04
C ALA A 503 18.35 11.14 -5.63
N ARG A 504 19.54 10.51 -5.53
CA ARG A 504 20.34 10.44 -4.29
C ARG A 504 20.55 11.81 -3.62
N GLN A 505 21.00 12.80 -4.40
CA GLN A 505 21.29 14.13 -3.87
C GLN A 505 20.05 14.83 -3.35
N ILE A 506 18.90 14.71 -4.05
CA ILE A 506 17.65 15.33 -3.60
C ILE A 506 17.16 14.66 -2.32
N LEU A 507 17.17 13.33 -2.25
CA LEU A 507 16.81 12.57 -1.05
C LEU A 507 17.63 13.01 0.17
N GLN A 508 18.96 12.93 0.08
CA GLN A 508 19.84 13.37 1.16
C GLN A 508 19.69 14.87 1.51
N GLN A 509 19.31 15.72 0.54
CA GLN A 509 19.02 17.13 0.80
C GLN A 509 17.69 17.33 1.53
N THR A 510 16.63 16.60 1.17
CA THR A 510 15.35 16.67 1.89
C THR A 510 15.49 16.11 3.30
N ASP A 511 16.20 14.99 3.46
CA ASP A 511 16.27 14.29 4.74
C ASP A 511 17.12 15.08 5.75
N LYS A 512 18.21 15.75 5.31
CA LYS A 512 18.92 16.76 6.12
C LYS A 512 18.04 17.92 6.57
N LEU A 513 17.16 18.42 5.68
CA LEU A 513 16.27 19.54 6.01
C LEU A 513 15.18 19.11 7.00
N ILE A 514 14.67 17.88 6.90
CA ILE A 514 13.73 17.30 7.87
C ILE A 514 14.42 17.10 9.22
N ALA A 515 15.60 16.45 9.24
CA ALA A 515 16.36 16.16 10.45
C ALA A 515 16.87 17.41 11.19
N SER A 516 16.88 18.58 10.53
CA SER A 516 17.21 19.86 11.17
C SER A 516 16.17 20.36 12.17
N ILE A 517 14.95 19.78 12.18
CA ILE A 517 13.86 20.20 13.06
C ILE A 517 13.95 19.48 14.42
N PRO A 518 13.96 20.19 15.57
CA PRO A 518 14.23 19.59 16.88
C PRO A 518 13.29 18.45 17.31
N GLU A 519 12.02 18.47 16.89
CA GLU A 519 11.01 17.45 17.21
C GLU A 519 11.23 16.12 16.47
N VAL A 520 12.04 16.11 15.41
CA VAL A 520 12.34 14.88 14.65
C VAL A 520 13.33 14.01 15.42
N GLU A 521 13.08 12.71 15.45
CA GLU A 521 13.95 11.70 16.06
C GLU A 521 14.74 10.94 14.98
N THR A 522 14.04 10.38 13.99
CA THR A 522 14.65 9.69 12.85
C THR A 522 13.99 10.11 11.54
N VAL A 523 14.78 10.08 10.47
CA VAL A 523 14.35 10.33 9.09
C VAL A 523 14.87 9.20 8.23
N PHE A 524 13.97 8.37 7.68
CA PHE A 524 14.34 7.27 6.81
C PHE A 524 13.79 7.51 5.42
N GLY A 525 14.67 8.04 4.57
CA GLY A 525 14.36 8.40 3.20
C GLY A 525 14.46 7.21 2.25
N LYS A 526 13.47 7.05 1.37
CA LYS A 526 13.54 6.15 0.21
C LYS A 526 13.21 6.94 -1.05
N ILE A 527 13.99 6.78 -2.12
CA ILE A 527 13.62 7.24 -3.47
C ILE A 527 13.63 6.08 -4.44
N GLY A 528 12.57 5.95 -5.26
CA GLY A 528 12.29 4.71 -5.97
C GLY A 528 11.75 3.61 -5.04
N ARG A 529 11.93 2.35 -5.42
CA ARG A 529 11.30 1.19 -4.77
C ARG A 529 12.27 0.33 -3.94
N ALA A 530 11.71 -0.34 -2.93
CA ALA A 530 12.25 -1.55 -2.35
C ALA A 530 12.05 -2.76 -3.28
N ASP A 531 12.78 -3.86 -3.02
CA ASP A 531 12.69 -5.09 -3.80
C ASP A 531 11.50 -5.96 -3.34
N THR A 532 10.28 -5.47 -3.60
CA THR A 532 8.98 -6.14 -3.33
C THR A 532 7.90 -5.69 -4.33
N ALA A 533 6.96 -6.58 -4.66
CA ALA A 533 5.79 -6.22 -5.46
C ALA A 533 4.79 -5.30 -4.75
N THR A 534 4.97 -5.05 -3.45
CA THR A 534 4.18 -4.07 -2.68
C THR A 534 4.63 -2.62 -2.89
N ASP A 535 5.73 -2.38 -3.62
CA ASP A 535 6.33 -1.05 -3.84
C ASP A 535 6.54 -0.73 -5.34
N PRO A 536 5.54 -0.15 -6.03
CA PRO A 536 5.67 0.27 -7.42
C PRO A 536 6.32 1.67 -7.57
N ALA A 537 7.08 2.16 -6.57
CA ALA A 537 7.57 3.53 -6.59
C ALA A 537 8.61 3.82 -7.69
N PRO A 538 8.37 4.81 -8.58
CA PRO A 538 9.36 5.25 -9.56
C PRO A 538 10.45 6.12 -8.91
N LEU A 539 11.61 6.26 -9.59
CA LEU A 539 12.72 7.13 -9.17
C LEU A 539 12.37 8.63 -9.10
N THR A 540 11.17 9.02 -9.52
CA THR A 540 10.59 10.38 -9.39
C THR A 540 9.82 10.60 -8.09
N MET A 541 9.62 9.55 -7.29
CA MET A 541 8.88 9.59 -6.03
C MET A 541 9.82 9.27 -4.86
N ILE A 542 9.80 10.15 -3.87
CA ILE A 542 10.37 9.91 -2.54
C ILE A 542 9.24 9.43 -1.63
N GLU A 543 9.59 8.54 -0.69
CA GLU A 543 8.79 8.18 0.46
C GLU A 543 9.72 8.21 1.68
N THR A 544 9.72 9.31 2.42
CA THR A 544 10.52 9.45 3.65
C THR A 544 9.61 9.21 4.85
N PHE A 545 9.95 8.25 5.70
CA PHE A 545 9.33 8.07 7.02
C PHE A 545 10.00 9.02 8.02
N ILE A 546 9.19 9.70 8.83
CA ILE A 546 9.65 10.69 9.80
C ILE A 546 9.05 10.29 11.15
N GLN A 547 9.90 9.89 12.08
CA GLN A 547 9.49 9.63 13.46
C GLN A 547 9.75 10.89 14.29
N PHE A 548 8.77 11.27 15.11
CA PHE A 548 8.92 12.39 16.04
C PHE A 548 9.22 11.88 17.43
N LYS A 549 10.00 12.68 18.17
CA LYS A 549 10.24 12.47 19.60
C LYS A 549 8.93 12.45 20.39
N PRO A 550 8.91 11.83 21.58
CA PRO A 550 7.81 11.94 22.52
C PRO A 550 7.34 13.39 22.72
N ARG A 551 6.01 13.59 22.79
CA ARG A 551 5.37 14.93 22.76
C ARG A 551 5.77 15.85 23.92
N ASP A 552 6.21 15.28 25.03
CA ASP A 552 6.77 15.97 26.19
C ASP A 552 8.13 16.63 25.92
N GLN A 553 8.82 16.22 24.85
CA GLN A 553 10.10 16.78 24.41
C GLN A 553 9.97 17.86 23.32
N TRP A 554 8.74 18.17 22.89
CA TRP A 554 8.48 19.17 21.84
C TRP A 554 8.64 20.61 22.36
N ARG A 555 8.97 21.56 21.48
CA ARG A 555 9.03 22.98 21.84
C ARG A 555 7.66 23.46 22.38
N PRO A 556 7.61 24.33 23.41
CA PRO A 556 6.35 24.80 24.00
C PRO A 556 5.41 25.42 22.96
N GLY A 557 4.14 24.97 22.96
CA GLY A 557 3.12 25.44 22.02
C GLY A 557 3.13 24.77 20.65
N MET A 558 4.01 23.80 20.40
CA MET A 558 3.98 23.02 19.16
C MET A 558 2.78 22.08 19.08
N THR A 559 2.27 21.93 17.86
CA THR A 559 1.12 21.10 17.47
C THR A 559 1.49 20.34 16.20
N PRO A 560 0.87 19.20 15.88
CA PRO A 560 1.09 18.50 14.61
C PRO A 560 0.88 19.43 13.39
N GLU A 561 -0.10 20.34 13.46
CA GLU A 561 -0.42 21.31 12.41
C GLU A 561 0.60 22.45 12.32
N SER A 562 1.24 22.88 13.41
CA SER A 562 2.38 23.82 13.34
C SER A 562 3.64 23.14 12.82
N LEU A 563 3.90 21.90 13.24
CA LEU A 563 5.05 21.11 12.82
C LEU A 563 5.01 20.77 11.33
N ARG A 564 3.86 20.33 10.79
CA ARG A 564 3.64 20.14 9.34
C ARG A 564 3.86 21.44 8.53
N ARG A 565 3.47 22.61 9.08
CA ARG A 565 3.70 23.91 8.44
C ARG A 565 5.15 24.38 8.51
N GLU A 566 5.89 24.00 9.55
CA GLU A 566 7.33 24.27 9.66
C GLU A 566 8.12 23.37 8.70
N LEU A 567 7.83 22.07 8.68
CA LEU A 567 8.34 21.11 7.71
C LEU A 567 8.15 21.59 6.26
N ASP A 568 6.93 22.00 5.88
CA ASP A 568 6.67 22.49 4.52
C ASP A 568 7.43 23.78 4.18
N ARG A 569 7.72 24.64 5.17
CA ARG A 569 8.49 25.87 4.96
C ARG A 569 10.00 25.59 4.83
N THR A 570 10.52 24.66 5.62
CA THR A 570 11.94 24.30 5.66
C THR A 570 12.33 23.43 4.45
N VAL A 571 11.51 22.43 4.12
CA VAL A 571 11.81 21.46 3.06
C VAL A 571 11.27 21.96 1.72
N ARG A 572 11.98 22.92 1.11
CA ARG A 572 11.62 23.51 -0.19
C ARG A 572 12.76 23.40 -1.19
N LEU A 573 12.59 22.55 -2.20
CA LEU A 573 13.52 22.37 -3.31
C LEU A 573 12.85 22.69 -4.65
N PRO A 574 13.53 23.41 -5.57
CA PRO A 574 12.98 23.69 -6.90
C PRO A 574 12.66 22.40 -7.68
N GLY A 575 11.45 22.33 -8.26
CA GLY A 575 11.01 21.17 -9.04
C GLY A 575 10.61 19.95 -8.21
N LEU A 576 10.37 20.12 -6.90
CA LEU A 576 9.87 19.09 -6.00
C LEU A 576 8.54 19.58 -5.38
N THR A 577 7.45 18.88 -5.65
CA THR A 577 6.13 19.21 -5.08
C THR A 577 5.91 18.40 -3.81
N ASN A 578 5.84 19.09 -2.66
CA ASN A 578 5.64 18.50 -1.34
C ASN A 578 4.27 17.84 -1.18
N ALA A 579 4.24 16.72 -0.44
CA ALA A 579 3.04 16.12 0.11
C ALA A 579 3.36 15.52 1.49
N TRP A 580 2.63 15.95 2.52
CA TRP A 580 2.78 15.53 3.91
C TRP A 580 1.55 14.72 4.31
N VAL A 581 1.74 13.43 4.57
CA VAL A 581 0.67 12.44 4.70
C VAL A 581 1.00 11.44 5.81
N MET A 582 0.06 10.56 6.16
CA MET A 582 0.21 9.65 7.31
C MET A 582 0.37 8.21 6.79
N PRO A 583 1.33 7.40 7.31
CA PRO A 583 1.73 6.13 6.68
C PRO A 583 0.57 5.16 6.36
N ILE A 584 -0.25 4.82 7.35
CA ILE A 584 -1.31 3.82 7.24
C ILE A 584 -2.44 4.37 6.37
N LYS A 585 -2.91 5.60 6.64
CA LYS A 585 -3.96 6.24 5.83
C LYS A 585 -3.58 6.27 4.36
N THR A 586 -2.34 6.68 4.04
CA THR A 586 -1.92 6.82 2.63
C THR A 586 -1.81 5.49 1.92
N ARG A 587 -1.33 4.44 2.60
CA ARG A 587 -1.29 3.09 2.00
C ARG A 587 -2.70 2.53 1.76
N ILE A 588 -3.69 2.87 2.59
CA ILE A 588 -5.11 2.55 2.35
C ILE A 588 -5.66 3.34 1.16
N ASP A 589 -5.46 4.67 1.14
CA ASP A 589 -5.94 5.55 0.07
C ASP A 589 -5.36 5.14 -1.30
N MET A 590 -4.07 4.79 -1.35
CA MET A 590 -3.39 4.25 -2.54
C MET A 590 -3.93 2.89 -2.97
N LEU A 591 -4.22 1.97 -2.04
CA LEU A 591 -4.76 0.64 -2.36
C LEU A 591 -6.18 0.73 -2.93
N SER A 592 -7.02 1.60 -2.36
CA SER A 592 -8.41 1.83 -2.78
C SER A 592 -8.48 2.60 -4.10
N THR A 593 -7.93 3.81 -4.11
CA THR A 593 -8.12 4.75 -5.22
C THR A 593 -7.02 4.62 -6.28
N GLY A 594 -5.78 4.33 -5.89
CA GLY A 594 -4.57 4.48 -6.70
C GLY A 594 -3.96 5.89 -6.65
N ILE A 595 -4.44 6.76 -5.75
CA ILE A 595 -4.00 8.14 -5.54
C ILE A 595 -3.44 8.24 -4.11
N LYS A 596 -2.36 9.02 -3.92
CA LYS A 596 -1.70 9.22 -2.61
C LYS A 596 -2.10 10.51 -1.88
N THR A 597 -2.78 11.42 -2.55
CA THR A 597 -3.33 12.67 -1.99
C THR A 597 -4.82 12.52 -1.67
N PRO A 598 -5.37 13.26 -0.68
CA PRO A 598 -6.80 13.18 -0.33
C PRO A 598 -7.75 13.54 -1.48
N VAL A 599 -7.29 14.38 -2.40
CA VAL A 599 -7.98 14.72 -3.66
C VAL A 599 -7.05 14.35 -4.81
N GLY A 600 -7.60 13.77 -5.88
CA GLY A 600 -6.87 13.56 -7.13
C GLY A 600 -7.83 13.36 -8.30
N ILE A 601 -7.41 13.85 -9.46
CA ILE A 601 -8.20 13.87 -10.69
C ILE A 601 -7.57 12.91 -11.70
N LYS A 602 -8.39 12.07 -12.32
CA LYS A 602 -7.94 11.08 -13.32
C LYS A 602 -8.39 11.51 -14.71
N VAL A 603 -7.43 11.97 -15.51
CA VAL A 603 -7.63 12.22 -16.94
C VAL A 603 -7.34 10.92 -17.69
N ALA A 604 -8.33 10.41 -18.42
CA ALA A 604 -8.24 9.16 -19.16
C ALA A 604 -8.60 9.38 -20.64
N GLY A 605 -7.91 8.68 -21.54
CA GLY A 605 -8.09 8.79 -22.98
C GLY A 605 -7.13 7.88 -23.75
N PRO A 606 -7.26 7.80 -25.08
CA PRO A 606 -6.38 7.00 -25.93
C PRO A 606 -5.07 7.69 -26.32
N ASP A 607 -4.98 9.02 -26.19
CA ASP A 607 -3.81 9.81 -26.60
C ASP A 607 -3.12 10.47 -25.39
N LEU A 608 -1.86 10.09 -25.16
CA LEU A 608 -1.02 10.59 -24.07
C LEU A 608 -0.72 12.09 -24.19
N ALA A 609 -0.62 12.64 -25.40
CA ALA A 609 -0.34 14.06 -25.59
C ALA A 609 -1.55 14.92 -25.20
N VAL A 610 -2.76 14.47 -25.50
CA VAL A 610 -4.00 15.13 -25.10
C VAL A 610 -4.19 15.05 -23.58
N ILE A 611 -3.95 13.87 -22.97
CA ILE A 611 -4.00 13.68 -21.52
C ILE A 611 -3.02 14.63 -20.81
N GLN A 612 -1.78 14.74 -21.31
CA GLN A 612 -0.79 15.64 -20.71
C GLN A 612 -1.20 17.11 -20.85
N GLY A 613 -1.71 17.54 -22.00
CA GLY A 613 -2.18 18.92 -22.21
C GLY A 613 -3.28 19.32 -21.22
N ILE A 614 -4.30 18.45 -21.06
CA ILE A 614 -5.38 18.66 -20.07
C ILE A 614 -4.82 18.66 -18.65
N GLY A 615 -3.86 17.77 -18.34
CA GLY A 615 -3.20 17.71 -17.04
C GLY A 615 -2.44 18.99 -16.68
N GLU A 616 -1.70 19.56 -17.65
CA GLU A 616 -0.99 20.84 -17.50
C GLU A 616 -1.92 22.04 -17.35
N GLU A 617 -3.10 22.01 -18.00
CA GLU A 617 -4.14 23.04 -17.84
C GLU A 617 -4.80 22.96 -16.45
N LEU A 618 -5.19 21.76 -16.02
CA LEU A 618 -5.74 21.52 -14.69
C LEU A 618 -4.75 21.93 -13.59
N GLU A 619 -3.46 21.62 -13.72
CA GLU A 619 -2.44 22.02 -12.74
C GLU A 619 -2.38 23.54 -12.52
N ARG A 620 -2.53 24.34 -13.59
CA ARG A 620 -2.58 25.81 -13.49
C ARG A 620 -3.87 26.26 -12.80
N VAL A 621 -5.03 25.81 -13.30
CA VAL A 621 -6.35 26.23 -12.79
C VAL A 621 -6.53 25.86 -11.31
N LEU A 622 -6.08 24.67 -10.90
CA LEU A 622 -6.22 24.20 -9.52
C LEU A 622 -5.33 24.93 -8.53
N THR A 623 -4.17 25.45 -8.97
CA THR A 623 -3.22 26.18 -8.11
C THR A 623 -3.82 27.50 -7.57
N ASP A 624 -4.67 28.15 -8.35
CA ASP A 624 -5.31 29.42 -7.96
C ASP A 624 -6.55 29.23 -7.06
N ILE A 625 -7.00 27.99 -6.81
CA ILE A 625 -8.19 27.71 -6.00
C ILE A 625 -7.86 27.86 -4.49
N PRO A 626 -8.64 28.66 -3.72
CA PRO A 626 -8.47 28.77 -2.28
C PRO A 626 -8.55 27.41 -1.58
N GLY A 627 -7.49 27.04 -0.86
CA GLY A 627 -7.35 25.75 -0.17
C GLY A 627 -6.41 24.76 -0.85
N THR A 628 -6.02 24.97 -2.12
CA THR A 628 -4.96 24.19 -2.76
C THR A 628 -3.61 24.55 -2.14
N ALA A 629 -2.99 23.61 -1.42
CA ALA A 629 -1.61 23.77 -0.93
C ALA A 629 -0.57 23.50 -2.04
N SER A 630 -0.83 22.49 -2.87
CA SER A 630 -0.05 22.16 -4.06
C SER A 630 -0.90 21.38 -5.07
N ALA A 631 -0.63 21.58 -6.35
CA ALA A 631 -1.17 20.78 -7.45
C ALA A 631 -0.01 20.27 -8.32
N PHE A 632 -0.13 19.05 -8.83
CA PHE A 632 0.87 18.45 -9.73
C PHE A 632 0.18 17.44 -10.65
N SER A 633 0.38 17.57 -11.96
CA SER A 633 -0.03 16.58 -12.94
C SER A 633 1.17 15.76 -13.40
N GLU A 634 1.08 14.44 -13.22
CA GLU A 634 2.14 13.53 -13.64
C GLU A 634 2.31 13.53 -15.18
N ARG A 635 3.53 13.80 -15.64
CA ARG A 635 3.84 13.96 -17.08
C ARG A 635 3.98 12.59 -17.75
N VAL A 636 2.86 12.03 -18.22
CA VAL A 636 2.78 10.72 -18.91
C VAL A 636 3.74 10.54 -20.10
N ALA A 637 4.14 11.62 -20.80
CA ALA A 637 5.11 11.56 -21.90
C ALA A 637 6.51 12.14 -21.55
N GLY A 638 6.82 12.34 -20.26
CA GLY A 638 8.07 13.00 -19.82
C GLY A 638 9.36 12.18 -19.95
N GLY A 639 9.28 10.90 -20.31
CA GLY A 639 10.45 10.01 -20.42
C GLY A 639 11.45 10.45 -21.50
N ARG A 640 12.75 10.37 -21.18
CA ARG A 640 13.85 10.65 -22.13
C ARG A 640 14.39 9.36 -22.72
N TYR A 641 14.47 9.27 -24.04
CA TYR A 641 14.93 8.07 -24.75
C TYR A 641 16.04 8.40 -25.75
N ILE A 642 17.07 7.56 -25.76
CA ILE A 642 18.05 7.49 -26.86
C ILE A 642 17.53 6.44 -27.82
N LYS A 643 17.04 6.86 -29.00
CA LYS A 643 16.52 5.92 -30.01
C LYS A 643 17.66 5.47 -30.94
N VAL A 644 17.95 4.17 -30.94
CA VAL A 644 18.80 3.55 -31.97
C VAL A 644 17.89 3.09 -33.11
N ASP A 645 17.86 3.85 -34.21
CA ASP A 645 17.03 3.54 -35.38
C ASP A 645 17.84 2.75 -36.41
N ILE A 646 17.59 1.44 -36.50
CA ILE A 646 18.42 0.52 -37.30
C ILE A 646 17.97 0.54 -38.76
N GLN A 647 18.76 1.19 -39.62
CA GLN A 647 18.53 1.20 -41.06
C GLN A 647 18.89 -0.17 -41.68
N ARG A 648 17.86 -0.93 -42.08
CA ARG A 648 18.00 -2.31 -42.58
C ARG A 648 18.92 -2.43 -43.79
N GLU A 649 18.84 -1.50 -44.73
CA GLU A 649 19.67 -1.50 -45.93
C GLU A 649 21.16 -1.23 -45.63
N ALA A 650 21.46 -0.37 -44.65
CA ALA A 650 22.82 -0.12 -44.20
C ALA A 650 23.40 -1.35 -43.48
N ALA A 651 22.63 -1.96 -42.58
CA ALA A 651 23.02 -3.20 -41.90
C ALA A 651 23.32 -4.35 -42.88
N ALA A 652 22.47 -4.51 -43.91
CA ALA A 652 22.62 -5.54 -44.94
C ALA A 652 23.92 -5.41 -45.76
N ARG A 653 24.43 -4.18 -45.99
CA ARG A 653 25.73 -3.96 -46.67
C ARG A 653 26.92 -4.56 -45.93
N PHE A 654 26.78 -4.79 -44.62
CA PHE A 654 27.80 -5.40 -43.77
C PHE A 654 27.47 -6.85 -43.38
N GLY A 655 26.42 -7.44 -43.98
CA GLY A 655 25.95 -8.78 -43.65
C GLY A 655 25.32 -8.91 -42.26
N LEU A 656 25.01 -7.78 -41.59
CA LEU A 656 24.48 -7.76 -40.23
C LEU A 656 22.96 -7.84 -40.24
N ASN A 657 22.42 -8.76 -39.44
CA ASN A 657 21.00 -8.80 -39.11
C ASN A 657 20.69 -7.81 -37.97
N ILE A 658 19.41 -7.48 -37.81
CA ILE A 658 18.93 -6.59 -36.74
C ILE A 658 19.22 -7.20 -35.37
N ALA A 659 19.12 -8.52 -35.24
CA ALA A 659 19.43 -9.25 -34.01
C ALA A 659 20.88 -9.03 -33.56
N ASP A 660 21.84 -8.98 -34.50
CA ASP A 660 23.26 -8.81 -34.19
C ASP A 660 23.52 -7.40 -33.63
N ILE A 661 22.96 -6.38 -34.28
CA ILE A 661 23.05 -4.98 -33.82
C ILE A 661 22.34 -4.80 -32.47
N GLN A 662 21.16 -5.40 -32.28
CA GLN A 662 20.45 -5.38 -31.01
C GLN A 662 21.22 -6.09 -29.89
N SER A 663 21.89 -7.20 -30.19
CA SER A 663 22.75 -7.92 -29.24
C SER A 663 23.93 -7.08 -28.80
N VAL A 664 24.61 -6.39 -29.74
CA VAL A 664 25.68 -5.43 -29.43
C VAL A 664 25.17 -4.30 -28.54
N VAL A 665 24.01 -3.70 -28.83
CA VAL A 665 23.40 -2.64 -28.01
C VAL A 665 23.06 -3.14 -26.60
N ARG A 666 22.43 -4.32 -26.49
CA ARG A 666 22.01 -4.89 -25.20
C ARG A 666 23.21 -5.26 -24.32
N THR A 667 24.26 -5.83 -24.92
CA THR A 667 25.52 -6.12 -24.24
C THR A 667 26.25 -4.84 -23.86
N ALA A 668 26.69 -4.04 -24.84
CA ALA A 668 27.64 -2.96 -24.62
C ALA A 668 27.06 -1.77 -23.84
N ILE A 669 25.77 -1.44 -24.03
CA ILE A 669 25.10 -0.31 -23.37
C ILE A 669 24.20 -0.80 -22.23
N GLY A 670 23.37 -1.82 -22.50
CA GLY A 670 22.38 -2.31 -21.54
C GLY A 670 22.98 -3.05 -20.35
N GLY A 671 24.17 -3.63 -20.50
CA GLY A 671 24.80 -4.42 -19.44
C GLY A 671 24.07 -5.73 -19.16
N MET A 672 23.77 -6.50 -20.21
CA MET A 672 23.13 -7.83 -20.08
C MET A 672 23.86 -8.71 -19.07
N ASN A 673 23.11 -9.19 -18.07
CA ASN A 673 23.54 -10.32 -17.25
C ASN A 673 23.74 -11.55 -18.13
N VAL A 674 24.94 -12.14 -18.07
CA VAL A 674 25.33 -13.29 -18.91
C VAL A 674 25.11 -14.59 -18.16
N SER A 675 25.71 -14.70 -16.96
CA SER A 675 25.54 -15.83 -16.04
C SER A 675 25.32 -15.33 -14.60
N LEU A 676 24.93 -16.24 -13.72
CA LEU A 676 24.76 -16.06 -12.27
C LEU A 676 25.81 -16.90 -11.56
N ASP A 677 26.53 -16.30 -10.61
CA ASP A 677 27.31 -17.04 -9.63
C ASP A 677 26.40 -17.96 -8.80
N VAL A 678 26.85 -19.19 -8.53
CA VAL A 678 26.08 -20.21 -7.81
C VAL A 678 26.61 -20.28 -6.39
N PRO A 679 25.79 -19.94 -5.38
CA PRO A 679 26.30 -19.57 -4.06
C PRO A 679 26.93 -20.74 -3.30
N ASN A 680 28.07 -20.46 -2.69
CA ASN A 680 28.37 -21.01 -1.37
C ASN A 680 27.60 -20.18 -0.32
N ARG A 681 27.28 -20.72 0.86
CA ARG A 681 26.35 -20.04 1.81
C ARG A 681 26.80 -18.66 2.31
N ASP A 682 28.10 -18.40 2.26
CA ASP A 682 28.71 -17.12 2.67
C ASP A 682 29.09 -16.23 1.46
N ALA A 683 28.67 -16.59 0.24
CA ALA A 683 29.15 -15.99 -1.00
C ALA A 683 28.12 -15.11 -1.71
N VAL A 684 28.61 -13.91 -2.04
CA VAL A 684 28.01 -12.85 -2.85
C VAL A 684 27.30 -13.35 -4.11
N HIS A 685 26.07 -12.85 -4.35
CA HIS A 685 25.43 -12.98 -5.67
C HIS A 685 26.12 -12.11 -6.73
N GLY A 686 27.10 -12.68 -7.41
CA GLY A 686 27.70 -12.11 -8.60
C GLY A 686 26.85 -12.36 -9.86
N GLN A 687 26.08 -11.37 -10.31
CA GLN A 687 25.68 -11.35 -11.73
C GLN A 687 26.90 -10.96 -12.57
N PHE A 688 27.10 -11.61 -13.73
CA PHE A 688 28.17 -11.29 -14.67
C PHE A 688 27.63 -10.45 -15.85
N PRO A 689 27.45 -9.12 -15.74
CA PRO A 689 27.16 -8.31 -16.91
C PRO A 689 28.43 -8.06 -17.71
N ILE A 690 28.37 -8.30 -19.01
CA ILE A 690 29.32 -7.66 -19.91
C ILE A 690 28.86 -6.21 -20.08
N ARG A 691 29.73 -5.24 -19.77
CA ARG A 691 29.48 -3.81 -20.01
C ARG A 691 30.62 -3.22 -20.84
N ARG A 692 30.34 -2.14 -21.57
CA ARG A 692 31.38 -1.23 -22.06
C ARG A 692 31.34 0.03 -21.18
N ILE A 693 32.43 0.37 -20.49
CA ILE A 693 32.49 1.66 -19.80
C ILE A 693 32.56 2.76 -20.88
N PRO A 694 31.69 3.79 -20.86
CA PRO A 694 31.75 4.93 -21.78
C PRO A 694 32.76 5.99 -21.31
N GLN A 695 33.91 5.58 -20.76
CA GLN A 695 35.03 6.46 -20.44
C GLN A 695 35.88 6.67 -21.68
N LEU A 696 35.29 7.41 -22.62
CA LEU A 696 35.88 8.28 -23.62
C LEU A 696 34.74 8.64 -24.56
N ARG A 697 34.47 9.95 -24.63
CA ARG A 697 33.56 10.67 -25.52
C ARG A 697 32.89 9.82 -26.62
N LEU A 698 31.55 9.83 -26.66
CA LEU A 698 30.80 9.48 -27.89
C LEU A 698 31.27 10.28 -29.13
N ARG A 699 31.93 11.44 -28.93
CA ARG A 699 32.57 12.21 -30.01
C ARG A 699 33.78 11.52 -30.67
N GLU A 700 34.41 10.51 -30.08
CA GLU A 700 35.60 9.90 -30.67
C GLU A 700 35.29 8.77 -31.67
N CYS A 701 34.01 8.40 -31.82
CA CYS A 701 33.51 7.67 -32.99
C CYS A 701 33.31 8.56 -34.24
N LEU A 702 33.75 9.83 -34.23
CA LEU A 702 33.44 10.80 -35.30
C LEU A 702 34.64 11.20 -36.18
N ASN A 703 35.87 10.76 -35.92
CA ASN A 703 37.05 11.24 -36.63
C ASN A 703 37.58 10.21 -37.68
N PRO A 704 37.52 10.51 -38.98
CA PRO A 704 38.10 9.64 -40.01
C PRO A 704 39.63 9.80 -40.07
N ILE A 705 40.35 8.68 -40.12
CA ILE A 705 41.78 8.63 -40.45
C ILE A 705 41.92 8.28 -41.95
N PRO A 706 42.92 8.82 -42.69
CA PRO A 706 42.96 8.68 -44.15
C PRO A 706 43.06 7.24 -44.64
N ARG A 707 42.42 6.98 -45.80
CA ARG A 707 42.51 5.72 -46.52
C ARG A 707 43.89 5.55 -47.16
N ASP A 708 44.74 4.73 -46.56
CA ASP A 708 45.71 3.94 -47.35
C ASP A 708 45.86 2.53 -46.78
N HIS A 709 46.26 1.60 -47.65
CA HIS A 709 46.27 0.14 -47.58
C HIS A 709 44.99 -0.58 -48.03
N ARG A 710 45.06 -1.03 -49.29
CA ARG A 710 44.24 -2.10 -49.85
C ARG A 710 44.73 -3.44 -49.29
N ASP A 711 43.86 -4.22 -48.65
CA ASP A 711 43.91 -5.68 -48.81
C ASP A 711 42.55 -6.35 -48.53
N LEU A 712 42.35 -7.52 -49.14
CA LEU A 712 41.07 -8.24 -49.20
C LEU A 712 40.92 -9.28 -48.09
N ARG A 713 40.04 -9.02 -47.11
CA ARG A 713 39.36 -10.04 -46.25
C ARG A 713 38.15 -9.41 -45.51
N PRO A 714 37.12 -10.20 -45.12
CA PRO A 714 35.83 -9.67 -44.67
C PRO A 714 35.90 -9.08 -43.24
N ASN A 715 36.01 -7.76 -43.16
CA ASN A 715 36.08 -7.03 -41.89
C ASN A 715 34.67 -6.74 -41.33
N VAL A 716 34.10 -7.67 -40.55
CA VAL A 716 32.77 -7.51 -39.92
C VAL A 716 32.76 -6.40 -38.84
N ALA A 717 33.91 -6.05 -38.26
CA ALA A 717 34.03 -5.05 -37.20
C ALA A 717 34.23 -3.59 -37.69
N ARG A 718 34.26 -3.30 -39.00
CA ARG A 718 34.80 -2.02 -39.52
C ARG A 718 33.85 -0.82 -39.57
N SER A 719 32.53 -0.98 -39.54
CA SER A 719 31.60 0.10 -39.97
C SER A 719 30.39 0.40 -39.08
N ALA A 720 29.98 -0.51 -38.19
CA ALA A 720 28.68 -0.41 -37.52
C ALA A 720 28.48 0.88 -36.70
N CYS A 721 29.55 1.54 -36.24
CA CYS A 721 29.48 2.83 -35.56
C CYS A 721 29.51 4.06 -36.48
N GLU A 722 30.07 3.99 -37.69
CA GLU A 722 30.14 5.15 -38.60
C GLU A 722 28.78 5.47 -39.24
N ASP A 723 27.99 4.44 -39.58
CA ASP A 723 26.64 4.62 -40.15
C ASP A 723 25.54 4.81 -39.07
N LEU A 724 25.85 4.66 -37.78
CA LEU A 724 24.93 4.98 -36.66
C LEU A 724 24.83 6.49 -36.35
N ARG A 725 25.26 7.37 -37.26
CA ARG A 725 25.32 8.83 -37.08
C ARG A 725 23.97 9.53 -36.85
N GLU A 726 22.83 8.93 -37.22
CA GLU A 726 21.48 9.45 -36.90
C GLU A 726 20.94 8.98 -35.54
N GLN A 727 21.71 9.13 -34.45
CA GLN A 727 21.12 9.07 -33.11
C GLN A 727 20.32 10.36 -32.85
N ARG A 728 19.02 10.22 -32.59
CA ARG A 728 18.15 11.34 -32.17
C ARG A 728 17.78 11.16 -30.70
N GLU A 729 17.96 12.21 -29.92
CA GLU A 729 17.33 12.32 -28.60
C GLU A 729 15.84 12.60 -28.81
N VAL A 730 14.98 11.80 -28.20
CA VAL A 730 13.52 11.86 -28.41
C VAL A 730 12.82 11.78 -27.05
N HIS A 731 11.93 12.74 -26.79
CA HIS A 731 10.97 12.66 -25.69
C HIS A 731 9.86 11.65 -26.02
N ALA A 732 9.40 10.90 -25.02
CA ALA A 732 8.47 9.79 -25.18
C ALA A 732 7.27 10.14 -26.08
N PHE A 733 6.91 9.22 -26.98
CA PHE A 733 5.67 9.24 -27.79
C PHE A 733 5.39 10.45 -28.72
N GLY A 734 6.23 11.48 -28.74
CA GLY A 734 6.07 12.63 -29.63
C GLY A 734 6.39 12.34 -31.11
N ARG A 735 5.38 11.93 -31.90
CA ARG A 735 5.50 11.83 -33.37
C ARG A 735 5.51 13.23 -34.03
N ARG A 736 6.68 13.89 -34.10
CA ARG A 736 6.88 14.98 -35.08
C ARG A 736 7.02 14.40 -36.49
N HIS A 737 5.91 14.34 -37.21
CA HIS A 737 5.90 14.16 -38.67
C HIS A 737 6.14 15.51 -39.36
N GLU A 738 7.37 15.77 -39.79
CA GLU A 738 7.62 16.73 -40.88
C GLU A 738 8.39 16.07 -42.02
N ARG A 739 7.98 16.40 -43.24
CA ARG A 739 8.28 15.64 -44.46
C ARG A 739 9.68 15.98 -44.98
N ARG A 740 10.45 14.97 -45.40
CA ARG A 740 11.51 15.19 -46.40
C ARG A 740 10.84 15.63 -47.71
N GLN A 741 10.88 16.92 -48.02
CA GLN A 741 10.69 17.37 -49.40
C GLN A 741 11.99 17.11 -50.17
N HIS A 742 11.91 16.33 -51.26
CA HIS A 742 12.94 16.36 -52.29
C HIS A 742 12.80 17.66 -53.07
N GLY A 743 13.76 18.57 -52.89
CA GLY A 743 13.91 19.78 -53.69
C GLY A 743 15.37 19.95 -54.08
N GLY A 744 15.71 19.63 -55.33
CA GLY A 744 16.97 20.05 -55.91
C GLY A 744 16.85 21.52 -56.34
N GLY A 745 17.75 22.37 -55.88
CA GLY A 745 17.72 23.80 -56.21
C GLY A 745 18.94 24.53 -55.67
N SER A 746 19.71 25.13 -56.56
CA SER A 746 20.85 26.00 -56.24
C SER A 746 20.39 27.31 -55.59
N GLY A 747 21.15 27.83 -54.63
CA GLY A 747 20.93 29.16 -54.03
C GLY A 747 21.82 29.42 -52.82
N ALA A 748 22.58 30.52 -52.85
CA ALA A 748 23.51 30.91 -51.78
C ALA A 748 22.97 32.11 -50.98
N LEU A 749 23.66 32.43 -49.86
CA LEU A 749 23.52 33.68 -49.05
C LEU A 749 22.20 33.79 -48.24
N SER A 750 22.08 34.49 -47.11
CA SER A 750 23.06 35.24 -46.26
C SER A 750 22.53 35.41 -44.81
N TYR A 751 23.34 36.06 -43.97
CA TYR A 751 23.11 36.41 -42.55
C TYR A 751 21.91 37.34 -42.24
N GLN A 752 21.65 37.48 -40.92
CA GLN A 752 21.21 38.68 -40.15
C GLN A 752 19.75 38.84 -39.62
N SER A 753 19.64 38.62 -38.29
CA SER A 753 19.12 39.53 -37.24
C SER A 753 17.67 40.06 -37.17
N ALA A 754 17.00 39.62 -36.09
CA ALA A 754 16.49 40.45 -34.97
C ALA A 754 15.08 41.11 -34.99
N LEU A 755 14.63 41.38 -33.73
CA LEU A 755 13.59 42.30 -33.23
C LEU A 755 12.16 41.77 -32.95
N SER A 756 11.79 41.86 -31.67
CA SER A 756 10.41 41.97 -31.15
C SER A 756 9.83 43.37 -31.46
N PRO A 757 8.49 43.52 -31.47
CA PRO A 757 7.75 44.07 -30.30
C PRO A 757 6.40 43.32 -30.10
N GLY A 758 5.50 43.63 -29.16
CA GLY A 758 5.41 44.63 -28.09
C GLY A 758 3.94 44.77 -27.63
N LEU A 759 3.69 45.14 -26.38
CA LEU A 759 2.35 45.36 -25.81
C LEU A 759 1.64 46.58 -26.41
N PRO A 760 0.30 46.64 -26.26
CA PRO A 760 -0.28 47.82 -25.59
C PRO A 760 -1.29 47.43 -24.49
N GLY A 761 -1.69 48.42 -23.67
CA GLY A 761 -2.69 48.25 -22.60
C GLY A 761 -3.58 49.49 -22.42
N PHE A 762 -4.25 49.56 -21.26
CA PHE A 762 -5.17 50.60 -20.76
C PHE A 762 -6.59 50.70 -21.36
N GLY A 763 -7.58 50.23 -20.57
CA GLY A 763 -8.33 51.11 -19.67
C GLY A 763 -9.69 51.66 -20.14
N GLY A 764 -10.71 51.54 -19.28
CA GLY A 764 -12.00 52.22 -19.42
C GLY A 764 -13.16 51.43 -18.78
N ALA A 765 -13.92 52.06 -17.90
CA ALA A 765 -15.06 51.43 -17.22
C ALA A 765 -16.35 51.48 -18.06
N ASP A 766 -17.28 50.55 -17.83
CA ASP A 766 -18.68 50.86 -17.52
C ASP A 766 -19.44 49.58 -17.07
N ALA A 767 -20.49 49.77 -16.27
CA ALA A 767 -21.48 48.75 -15.92
C ALA A 767 -22.88 49.31 -16.22
N PRO A 768 -23.85 48.48 -16.62
CA PRO A 768 -24.87 48.10 -15.63
C PRO A 768 -25.54 46.72 -15.79
N ALA A 769 -26.13 46.27 -14.67
CA ALA A 769 -27.38 45.53 -14.47
C ALA A 769 -27.90 44.45 -15.47
N ALA A 770 -28.05 43.23 -14.91
CA ALA A 770 -29.26 42.38 -14.90
C ALA A 770 -30.15 42.22 -16.16
N ASP A 771 -30.03 41.05 -16.79
CA ASP A 771 -31.08 40.04 -17.08
C ASP A 771 -30.33 38.77 -17.56
N GLY A 772 -30.82 37.53 -17.56
CA GLY A 772 -32.17 37.01 -17.76
C GLY A 772 -32.12 36.08 -18.97
N ASP A 773 -32.26 34.76 -18.76
CA ASP A 773 -32.31 33.67 -19.75
C ASP A 773 -31.22 33.55 -20.84
N THR A 774 -30.45 32.45 -20.83
CA THR A 774 -30.14 31.71 -22.08
C THR A 774 -29.72 30.24 -21.85
N GLN A 775 -30.68 29.35 -22.10
CA GLN A 775 -30.59 28.14 -22.92
C GLN A 775 -29.25 27.37 -23.02
N TRP A 776 -29.27 26.15 -22.50
CA TRP A 776 -28.34 25.07 -22.86
C TRP A 776 -28.67 24.49 -24.26
N PRO A 777 -27.71 24.38 -25.20
CA PRO A 777 -27.92 23.71 -26.47
C PRO A 777 -27.81 22.18 -26.34
N ALA A 778 -28.92 21.47 -26.54
CA ALA A 778 -28.95 20.01 -26.55
C ALA A 778 -28.32 19.41 -27.82
N TYR A 779 -27.36 18.50 -27.67
CA TYR A 779 -26.75 17.76 -28.79
C TYR A 779 -27.21 16.29 -28.86
N ARG A 780 -28.29 16.10 -29.61
CA ARG A 780 -28.55 15.02 -30.58
C ARG A 780 -27.83 13.66 -30.37
N VAL A 781 -28.56 12.68 -29.84
CA VAL A 781 -28.17 11.26 -29.84
C VAL A 781 -28.17 10.70 -31.26
N GLY A 782 -27.02 10.21 -31.73
CA GLY A 782 -26.90 9.49 -33.00
C GLY A 782 -27.03 7.98 -32.82
N ARG A 783 -28.04 7.36 -33.45
CA ARG A 783 -28.07 5.90 -33.71
C ARG A 783 -27.44 5.63 -35.07
N CYS A 784 -26.52 4.67 -35.15
CA CYS A 784 -26.27 3.72 -36.25
C CYS A 784 -25.03 2.87 -35.88
N GLY A 785 -24.95 1.59 -36.21
CA GLY A 785 -25.95 0.71 -36.84
C GLY A 785 -25.57 -0.76 -36.66
N GLY A 786 -26.54 -1.67 -36.82
CA GLY A 786 -26.28 -3.10 -36.89
C GLY A 786 -25.74 -3.53 -38.25
N TYR A 787 -25.10 -4.69 -38.32
CA TYR A 787 -24.75 -5.38 -39.57
C TYR A 787 -25.60 -6.65 -39.73
N PRO A 788 -25.83 -7.14 -40.96
CA PRO A 788 -27.00 -7.95 -41.29
C PRO A 788 -26.74 -9.47 -41.37
N ASP A 789 -27.84 -10.22 -41.35
CA ASP A 789 -27.92 -11.68 -41.54
C ASP A 789 -28.10 -12.11 -43.02
N ARG A 790 -27.82 -13.41 -43.27
CA ARG A 790 -28.21 -14.29 -44.41
C ARG A 790 -27.35 -14.29 -45.69
N PRO A 791 -27.43 -15.35 -46.55
CA PRO A 791 -28.10 -16.67 -46.42
C PRO A 791 -27.12 -17.87 -46.59
N GLY A 792 -27.62 -19.12 -46.61
CA GLY A 792 -26.80 -20.34 -46.78
C GLY A 792 -27.41 -21.45 -47.67
N ALA A 793 -26.78 -22.63 -47.67
CA ALA A 793 -27.22 -23.92 -48.26
C ALA A 793 -26.38 -25.05 -47.57
N ALA A 794 -26.94 -26.12 -46.99
CA ALA A 794 -27.40 -27.39 -47.60
C ALA A 794 -26.22 -28.20 -48.25
N HIS A 795 -25.94 -29.49 -48.01
CA HIS A 795 -26.62 -30.68 -47.46
C HIS A 795 -25.57 -31.58 -46.68
N ASP A 796 -25.77 -32.79 -46.11
CA ASP A 796 -26.90 -33.74 -46.06
C ASP A 796 -27.10 -34.47 -44.68
N GLN A 797 -26.92 -35.80 -44.58
CA GLN A 797 -27.36 -36.68 -43.47
C GLN A 797 -26.36 -37.81 -43.04
N VAL A 798 -26.74 -38.51 -41.93
CA VAL A 798 -26.31 -39.85 -41.46
C VAL A 798 -24.95 -39.91 -40.69
N GLY A 799 -24.80 -40.60 -39.54
CA GLY A 799 -25.75 -41.27 -38.65
C GLY A 799 -25.10 -42.16 -37.55
N LYS A 800 -25.87 -42.53 -36.52
CA LYS A 800 -25.71 -43.68 -35.58
C LYS A 800 -24.34 -44.01 -34.89
N ARG A 801 -24.27 -43.65 -33.60
CA ARG A 801 -23.90 -44.48 -32.40
C ARG A 801 -22.46 -45.09 -32.26
N PRO A 802 -22.07 -45.56 -31.04
CA PRO A 802 -20.69 -45.44 -30.55
C PRO A 802 -19.92 -46.77 -30.31
N TYR A 803 -18.60 -46.66 -30.10
CA TYR A 803 -17.74 -47.59 -29.36
C TYR A 803 -16.80 -46.75 -28.46
N GLN A 804 -16.65 -46.97 -27.14
CA GLN A 804 -16.22 -48.16 -26.38
C GLN A 804 -14.68 -48.35 -26.42
N TRP A 805 -14.02 -47.98 -25.32
CA TRP A 805 -12.62 -48.33 -25.04
C TRP A 805 -12.55 -49.67 -24.30
N LEU A 806 -11.52 -50.46 -24.59
CA LEU A 806 -11.26 -51.77 -23.99
C LEU A 806 -10.31 -51.65 -22.78
N ASP A 807 -10.63 -52.38 -21.71
CA ASP A 807 -9.72 -52.71 -20.61
C ASP A 807 -8.63 -53.72 -21.06
N SER A 808 -7.47 -53.71 -20.38
CA SER A 808 -6.94 -54.94 -19.76
C SER A 808 -5.72 -54.73 -18.84
N GLY A 809 -5.85 -55.16 -17.57
CA GLY A 809 -4.74 -55.66 -16.72
C GLY A 809 -4.10 -54.69 -15.71
N GLY A 810 -4.01 -54.99 -14.40
CA GLY A 810 -4.63 -56.08 -13.63
C GLY A 810 -3.98 -56.34 -12.23
N TYR A 811 -4.82 -56.61 -11.21
CA TYR A 811 -4.54 -57.28 -9.91
C TYR A 811 -3.46 -56.69 -8.95
N ARG A 812 -3.71 -56.44 -7.64
CA ARG A 812 -4.38 -57.25 -6.59
C ARG A 812 -4.94 -56.37 -5.44
N GLY A 813 -5.93 -56.88 -4.70
CA GLY A 813 -6.37 -56.36 -3.39
C GLY A 813 -5.65 -57.03 -2.20
N PRO A 814 -6.22 -57.15 -0.98
CA PRO A 814 -7.60 -56.82 -0.55
C PRO A 814 -7.73 -56.06 0.80
N GLY A 815 -8.97 -55.79 1.28
CA GLY A 815 -9.25 -55.79 2.73
C GLY A 815 -10.25 -54.78 3.32
N SER A 816 -11.49 -55.23 3.58
CA SER A 816 -12.51 -54.69 4.53
C SER A 816 -13.04 -53.24 4.37
N GLY A 817 -14.33 -52.92 4.58
CA GLY A 817 -15.51 -53.79 4.72
C GLY A 817 -16.69 -53.09 5.43
N GLN A 818 -17.93 -53.23 4.89
CA GLN A 818 -19.24 -53.02 5.55
C GLN A 818 -19.54 -51.58 6.06
N LEU A 819 -20.77 -51.08 6.29
CA LEU A 819 -22.20 -51.40 6.04
C LEU A 819 -22.91 -50.01 6.17
N GLY A 820 -24.06 -49.65 5.58
CA GLY A 820 -24.99 -50.32 4.69
C GLY A 820 -26.43 -49.81 4.91
N LYS A 821 -27.12 -49.40 3.83
CA LYS A 821 -28.58 -49.10 3.72
C LYS A 821 -29.06 -47.81 4.45
N GLY A 822 -30.04 -47.05 3.96
CA GLY A 822 -30.81 -47.14 2.70
C GLY A 822 -32.32 -47.00 2.94
N GLY A 823 -33.02 -46.17 2.14
CA GLY A 823 -34.47 -46.06 2.18
C GLY A 823 -35.03 -44.78 1.55
N ALA A 824 -35.69 -44.89 0.40
CA ALA A 824 -36.40 -43.80 -0.26
C ALA A 824 -37.80 -44.27 -0.70
N VAL A 825 -38.85 -43.51 -0.41
CA VAL A 825 -40.20 -43.66 -1.02
C VAL A 825 -40.87 -42.28 -1.20
N ARG A 826 -41.65 -42.16 -2.28
CA ARG A 826 -42.42 -40.98 -2.73
C ARG A 826 -43.69 -40.73 -1.90
N GLY A 827 -44.25 -39.53 -1.98
CA GLY A 827 -45.68 -39.29 -1.69
C GLY A 827 -46.07 -37.80 -1.71
N ALA A 828 -47.08 -37.41 -2.47
CA ALA A 828 -47.51 -36.01 -2.63
C ALA A 828 -48.90 -35.76 -2.01
N ARG A 829 -49.15 -34.53 -1.49
CA ARG A 829 -50.18 -33.59 -1.98
C ARG A 829 -50.46 -32.38 -1.05
N THR A 830 -50.73 -31.23 -1.70
CA THR A 830 -51.65 -30.13 -1.35
C THR A 830 -51.58 -29.39 -0.01
N GLY A 831 -51.50 -28.04 -0.07
CA GLY A 831 -52.20 -27.15 0.87
C GLY A 831 -51.56 -25.77 1.08
N GLY A 832 -52.36 -24.70 0.95
CA GLY A 832 -52.16 -23.47 1.72
C GLY A 832 -51.37 -22.33 1.08
N SER A 833 -52.05 -21.51 0.27
CA SER A 833 -51.61 -20.16 -0.11
C SER A 833 -51.84 -19.13 1.00
N THR A 834 -50.85 -18.29 1.31
CA THR A 834 -51.10 -16.91 1.77
C THR A 834 -49.96 -15.99 1.37
N CYS A 835 -50.26 -15.02 0.50
CA CYS A 835 -49.37 -13.94 0.12
C CYS A 835 -49.75 -12.71 0.93
N TRP A 836 -48.79 -12.08 1.62
CA TRP A 836 -48.98 -10.77 2.24
C TRP A 836 -48.17 -9.74 1.45
N LEU A 837 -48.89 -8.94 0.65
CA LEU A 837 -48.37 -7.69 0.12
C LEU A 837 -48.31 -6.66 1.26
N LEU A 838 -47.14 -6.05 1.45
CA LEU A 838 -46.99 -4.77 2.14
C LEU A 838 -46.51 -3.76 1.09
N PRO A 839 -47.16 -2.59 0.95
CA PRO A 839 -46.94 -1.71 -0.19
C PRO A 839 -45.67 -0.86 -0.05
N ASP A 840 -45.05 -0.57 -1.19
CA ASP A 840 -43.91 0.33 -1.31
C ASP A 840 -44.22 1.74 -0.81
N LEU A 841 -43.33 2.28 0.02
CA LEU A 841 -43.33 3.70 0.40
C LEU A 841 -41.88 4.20 0.44
N VAL A 842 -41.24 4.16 -0.73
CA VAL A 842 -39.89 4.68 -0.97
C VAL A 842 -39.95 6.21 -0.97
N TRP A 843 -39.40 6.84 0.06
CA TRP A 843 -38.94 8.22 0.01
C TRP A 843 -37.47 8.23 -0.42
N PRO A 844 -37.07 9.08 -1.38
CA PRO A 844 -35.66 9.28 -1.69
C PRO A 844 -35.00 10.17 -0.62
N ILE A 845 -33.85 9.72 -0.13
CA ILE A 845 -32.80 10.52 0.51
C ILE A 845 -31.49 10.15 -0.19
#